data_AF-A0A8J8EDL4-F1
#
_entry.id   AF-A0A8J8EDL4-F1
#
_cell.length_a   1.000
_cell.length_b   1.000
_cell.length_c   1.000
_cell.angle_alpha   90.00
_cell.angle_beta   90.00
_cell.angle_gamma   90.00
#
_symmetry.space_group_name_H-M   'P 1'
#
loop_
_entity.id
_entity.type
_entity.pdbx_description
1 polymer ?
#
loop_
_entity_poly.entity_id
_entity_poly.type
_entity_poly.pdbx_seq_one_letter_code
_entity_poly.pdbx_strand_id
1 'polypeptide(L)'
;MKKTVSLILMAVFLFSLVPLGKFASAMYGTKIIDGSLNDWKASDLIATGQNSGLDGANLDRLYVSWDEQYLYIAIKTNNTQSWDVAYGIGIDIDPGTGSGYTSGGDSWGRSVEFSGGFAPDYEIYFWWSKASGMGAGNFNTWAGSGWDNNGISSVGGSFAYTGDTTTGLQTIEIKIPWSALGGKPDRIAVMAWITGSGGSAVDSLPADQAIDYANIGNEWGDTDTFTSMAVVYVAPKTIDGNLSDWSENELAAEDTTGTGTDMGNLSRFYVSWDDQYLYLAIETNNTKNGGMAYGFGIDIDPGTGNGYTAGGDAWRRSIEFSNGYALDYEVYFWWNDGKASITTAQLNSYNGGWNWPDLTDMGGKYGYTGDSSTGLKTLEVAIPWSAIGGMPRKFAVAAWVTGESGSAVDVLPQEGAAADNADEWGDTDVITEMSGFEMFIPVPELTISVTGPSVVGLNRTAIYNVTVKNLGSLPASGVEVKVYLNDTPLSNWTISLSAGEERELTFVWKPNETGRYILKATVDEDNLIKEANEDNNAFEMGVNVMWVGDIDVDGDPTDWPEVSLAPNSYTVQDGVFIWNDASGDQRTDKDQYLPGKRSSHADLTEVGVTKDDRYIYFLFKFRNMSNIKIGDNGATFIAVPIDYKDDGADWFAGQMDTKTVISWNLQMVINLCSDQHTGQTHAVAPGGSGLKSLLYFVNANGEIVPVEDSIIGVDLSKNTVEVGIPLEVFGDARTFRFQVATGFSYGEGVWNFGDPMHNDGISDIVDTISTENTADELIDNVPDVYITIKFNSIVESADVLSMKEVRERERIEKLHSTIISIGKYYGPYHFEEDYSRYTEIAAELGNMSLPEDVTKRLSELQNKVADLLKMYNGGRELMNRDAEFAGALKIYRAYTGLKKIVGEMEEILRKAQEGEYAREKYMEELAKNLTKDIDGNLNDWGVEPLAADDTGFGQNGANLKALYVDYDDRFLYIALTTENKASWRVSYGIALDYRDGGYTTGTDAWGRKVSFTGGVDAQLYFFWNGEFFGDKGTGNITSAQLALWNGTAWKYEDLKWVGFYAYTGGAENGLQTLEIAIPWTAIGGEPEKLRIVAYVTGQGGGDSAVDVLPLQDAVKDNAPGDEWGDADTFSEFAVVTIE
;
A
#
# COMPACT_ATOMS: atom_id res chain seq x y z
N MET A 1 -23.10 -37.20 -21.23
CA MET A 1 -24.42 -36.93 -20.58
C MET A 1 -24.16 -35.92 -19.49
N LYS A 2 -24.25 -34.63 -19.81
CA LYS A 2 -25.41 -33.72 -19.73
C LYS A 2 -25.57 -33.06 -18.34
N LYS A 3 -25.58 -31.72 -18.41
CA LYS A 3 -25.87 -30.66 -17.42
C LYS A 3 -24.60 -30.12 -16.74
N THR A 4 -23.99 -28.98 -17.09
CA THR A 4 -24.42 -27.72 -17.76
C THR A 4 -25.64 -27.08 -17.11
N VAL A 5 -25.43 -26.01 -16.34
CA VAL A 5 -26.14 -24.72 -16.33
C VAL A 5 -25.85 -23.99 -14.98
N SER A 6 -25.53 -22.69 -15.10
CA SER A 6 -25.45 -21.64 -14.09
C SER A 6 -24.17 -21.49 -13.26
N LEU A 7 -23.16 -20.89 -13.87
CA LEU A 7 -22.14 -20.07 -13.21
C LEU A 7 -21.97 -18.78 -14.02
N ILE A 8 -23.08 -18.05 -14.19
CA ILE A 8 -23.16 -16.67 -14.72
C ILE A 8 -24.26 -16.01 -13.91
N LEU A 9 -23.91 -15.42 -12.76
CA LEU A 9 -24.63 -14.38 -11.99
C LEU A 9 -23.96 -14.24 -10.60
N MET A 10 -22.70 -13.79 -10.58
CA MET A 10 -22.07 -13.27 -9.35
C MET A 10 -20.82 -12.46 -9.74
N ALA A 11 -21.02 -11.39 -10.51
CA ALA A 11 -19.93 -10.50 -10.95
C ALA A 11 -20.36 -9.02 -11.04
N VAL A 12 -21.39 -8.56 -10.33
CA VAL A 12 -21.85 -7.14 -10.41
C VAL A 12 -22.16 -6.50 -9.04
N PHE A 13 -21.58 -6.96 -7.92
CA PHE A 13 -21.69 -6.22 -6.64
C PHE A 13 -20.42 -6.33 -5.80
N LEU A 14 -19.28 -6.00 -6.40
CA LEU A 14 -18.01 -5.80 -5.69
C LEU A 14 -17.32 -4.54 -6.23
N PHE A 15 -18.05 -3.41 -6.20
CA PHE A 15 -17.47 -2.07 -6.27
C PHE A 15 -18.38 -1.09 -5.52
N SER A 16 -18.20 -1.02 -4.21
CA SER A 16 -18.45 0.17 -3.37
C SER A 16 -17.94 -0.11 -1.97
N LEU A 17 -16.61 -0.20 -1.82
CA LEU A 17 -15.97 -0.13 -0.50
C LEU A 17 -15.74 1.34 -0.17
N VAL A 18 -16.84 2.07 0.02
CA VAL A 18 -16.80 3.40 0.65
C VAL A 18 -17.30 3.20 2.09
N PRO A 19 -16.53 3.60 3.12
CA PRO A 19 -17.01 3.55 4.48
C PRO A 19 -18.27 4.43 4.61
N LEU A 20 -19.33 3.85 5.17
CA LEU A 20 -20.61 4.53 5.41
C LEU A 20 -20.41 5.61 6.48
N GLY A 21 -20.11 6.85 6.06
CA GLY A 21 -20.31 8.03 6.88
C GLY A 21 -21.79 8.16 7.29
N LYS A 22 -22.07 8.90 8.37
CA LYS A 22 -23.46 9.29 8.68
C LYS A 22 -24.00 10.08 7.48
N PHE A 23 -24.96 9.54 6.74
CA PHE A 23 -25.58 10.25 5.64
C PHE A 23 -26.31 11.49 6.18
N ALA A 24 -26.00 12.67 5.65
CA ALA A 24 -26.87 13.83 5.77
C ALA A 24 -28.12 13.64 4.92
N SER A 25 -29.19 14.30 5.35
CA SER A 25 -30.52 14.31 4.77
C SER A 25 -30.82 15.64 4.10
N ALA A 26 -30.75 15.62 2.76
CA ALA A 26 -31.53 16.53 1.95
C ALA A 26 -32.72 15.77 1.36
N MET A 27 -33.91 16.25 1.70
CA MET A 27 -35.19 15.58 1.46
C MET A 27 -35.79 15.89 0.08
N TYR A 28 -35.11 16.67 -0.76
CA TYR A 28 -35.61 17.00 -2.10
C TYR A 28 -35.53 15.79 -3.03
N GLY A 29 -36.67 15.37 -3.55
CA GLY A 29 -36.80 14.29 -4.52
C GLY A 29 -38.25 13.84 -4.74
N THR A 30 -38.54 13.36 -5.95
CA THR A 30 -39.81 12.69 -6.24
C THR A 30 -39.74 11.23 -5.82
N LYS A 31 -40.81 10.71 -5.21
CA LYS A 31 -40.93 9.29 -4.84
C LYS A 31 -41.95 8.53 -5.68
N ILE A 32 -41.69 7.24 -5.89
CA ILE A 32 -42.58 6.30 -6.57
C ILE A 32 -43.44 5.61 -5.51
N ILE A 33 -44.74 5.88 -5.52
CA ILE A 33 -45.69 5.28 -4.57
C ILE A 33 -46.04 3.84 -5.00
N ASP A 34 -45.30 2.85 -4.51
CA ASP A 34 -45.50 1.42 -4.84
C ASP A 34 -45.49 0.46 -3.64
N GLY A 35 -45.31 1.00 -2.43
CA GLY A 35 -45.17 0.34 -1.15
C GLY A 35 -43.71 0.06 -0.76
N SER A 36 -42.75 0.19 -1.67
CA SER A 36 -41.36 -0.18 -1.48
C SER A 36 -40.51 1.01 -1.08
N LEU A 37 -39.66 0.84 -0.07
CA LEU A 37 -38.74 1.91 0.38
C LEU A 37 -37.42 1.96 -0.42
N ASN A 38 -37.41 1.55 -1.69
CA ASN A 38 -36.16 1.40 -2.45
C ASN A 38 -35.60 2.74 -2.96
N ASP A 39 -36.49 3.68 -3.25
CA ASP A 39 -36.20 5.06 -3.64
C ASP A 39 -36.14 6.02 -2.44
N TRP A 40 -36.41 5.52 -1.22
CA TRP A 40 -36.24 6.24 0.03
C TRP A 40 -34.83 6.03 0.58
N LYS A 41 -34.07 7.11 0.65
CA LYS A 41 -32.67 7.11 1.03
C LYS A 41 -32.53 7.47 2.50
N ALA A 42 -31.33 7.28 3.04
CA ALA A 42 -31.00 7.79 4.37
C ALA A 42 -31.25 9.31 4.45
N SER A 43 -31.14 10.00 3.31
CA SER A 43 -31.39 11.42 3.20
C SER A 43 -32.86 11.84 3.27
N ASP A 44 -33.81 10.91 3.29
CA ASP A 44 -35.23 11.22 3.49
C ASP A 44 -35.70 10.92 4.93
N LEU A 45 -34.84 10.33 5.76
CA LEU A 45 -35.18 9.87 7.11
C LEU A 45 -35.21 11.04 8.09
N ILE A 46 -36.38 11.33 8.66
CA ILE A 46 -36.54 12.47 9.61
C ILE A 46 -36.78 12.03 11.05
N ALA A 47 -37.15 10.77 11.29
CA ALA A 47 -37.23 10.21 12.63
C ALA A 47 -37.01 8.70 12.64
N THR A 48 -36.32 8.22 13.68
CA THR A 48 -36.21 6.80 14.03
C THR A 48 -37.03 6.53 15.29
N GLY A 49 -37.80 5.45 15.27
CA GLY A 49 -38.70 5.06 16.35
C GLY A 49 -37.97 4.42 17.51
N GLN A 50 -38.58 4.55 18.69
CA GLN A 50 -38.19 3.79 19.86
C GLN A 50 -38.97 2.47 19.84
N ASN A 51 -38.28 1.34 19.90
CA ASN A 51 -38.94 0.03 19.88
C ASN A 51 -39.92 -0.10 21.06
N SER A 52 -41.22 -0.10 20.77
CA SER A 52 -42.29 -0.23 21.77
C SER A 52 -42.38 -1.62 22.37
N GLY A 53 -41.81 -2.64 21.72
CA GLY A 53 -41.94 -4.04 22.11
C GLY A 53 -43.32 -4.64 21.83
N LEU A 54 -44.23 -3.90 21.20
CA LEU A 54 -45.55 -4.38 20.79
C LEU A 54 -45.47 -5.08 19.43
N ASP A 55 -45.93 -6.32 19.35
CA ASP A 55 -45.79 -7.12 18.13
C ASP A 55 -46.59 -6.57 16.92
N GLY A 56 -47.68 -5.83 17.13
CA GLY A 56 -48.52 -5.30 16.04
C GLY A 56 -48.70 -3.79 16.02
N ALA A 57 -47.90 -3.06 16.80
CA ALA A 57 -47.95 -1.61 16.92
C ALA A 57 -46.54 -1.04 17.20
N ASN A 58 -45.59 -1.25 16.28
CA ASN A 58 -44.18 -0.88 16.44
C ASN A 58 -43.69 -0.05 15.25
N LEU A 59 -43.56 1.25 15.44
CA LEU A 59 -43.03 2.18 14.46
C LEU A 59 -41.49 2.12 14.43
N ASP A 60 -40.92 2.09 13.22
CA ASP A 60 -39.46 1.99 13.03
C ASP A 60 -38.88 3.29 12.50
N ARG A 61 -39.43 3.83 11.40
CA ARG A 61 -38.83 4.98 10.69
C ARG A 61 -39.88 5.84 10.02
N LEU A 62 -39.69 7.16 10.06
CA LEU A 62 -40.48 8.15 9.34
C LEU A 62 -39.57 8.84 8.32
N TYR A 63 -40.02 8.82 7.08
CA TYR A 63 -39.36 9.47 5.98
C TYR A 63 -40.24 10.58 5.40
N VAL A 64 -39.61 11.68 5.02
CA VAL A 64 -40.25 12.78 4.30
C VAL A 64 -39.38 13.16 3.11
N SER A 65 -40.04 13.37 1.98
CA SER A 65 -39.41 13.90 0.78
C SER A 65 -40.37 14.82 0.05
N TRP A 66 -39.87 15.70 -0.80
CA TRP A 66 -40.71 16.63 -1.54
C TRP A 66 -40.13 17.00 -2.90
N ASP A 67 -41.02 17.36 -3.82
CA ASP A 67 -40.69 18.02 -5.07
C ASP A 67 -41.52 19.31 -5.23
N GLU A 68 -41.45 19.94 -6.40
CA GLU A 68 -42.20 21.17 -6.68
C GLU A 68 -43.74 21.01 -6.62
N GLN A 69 -44.26 19.80 -6.72
CA GLN A 69 -45.69 19.54 -6.82
C GLN A 69 -46.27 18.78 -5.63
N TYR A 70 -45.47 17.95 -4.96
CA TYR A 70 -45.95 17.02 -3.95
C TYR A 70 -45.05 16.94 -2.72
N LEU A 71 -45.71 16.68 -1.59
CA LEU A 71 -45.13 16.14 -0.36
C LEU A 71 -45.26 14.62 -0.38
N TYR A 72 -44.18 13.93 -0.03
CA TYR A 72 -44.12 12.48 0.13
C TYR A 72 -43.82 12.14 1.59
N ILE A 73 -44.56 11.18 2.16
CA ILE A 73 -44.34 10.67 3.51
C ILE A 73 -44.31 9.15 3.46
N ALA A 74 -43.32 8.53 4.08
CA ALA A 74 -43.30 7.08 4.26
C ALA A 74 -43.03 6.67 5.70
N ILE A 75 -43.66 5.57 6.11
CA ILE A 75 -43.51 4.98 7.44
C ILE A 75 -43.07 3.54 7.27
N LYS A 76 -42.02 3.15 7.98
CA LYS A 76 -41.65 1.75 8.20
C LYS A 76 -42.04 1.33 9.61
N THR A 77 -42.46 0.08 9.74
CA THR A 77 -42.80 -0.56 11.02
C THR A 77 -41.96 -1.81 11.23
N ASN A 78 -41.86 -2.25 12.47
CA ASN A 78 -41.24 -3.52 12.87
C ASN A 78 -42.30 -4.51 13.39
N ASN A 79 -43.51 -4.49 12.83
CA ASN A 79 -44.58 -5.38 13.26
C ASN A 79 -44.25 -6.84 12.92
N THR A 80 -44.45 -7.72 13.90
CA THR A 80 -44.34 -9.18 13.80
C THR A 80 -45.71 -9.86 13.85
N GLN A 81 -46.78 -9.13 14.20
CA GLN A 81 -48.16 -9.58 14.24
C GLN A 81 -49.13 -8.56 13.64
N SER A 82 -50.26 -9.04 13.13
CA SER A 82 -51.33 -8.19 12.61
C SER A 82 -52.39 -7.88 13.68
N TRP A 83 -52.54 -6.61 14.07
CA TRP A 83 -53.53 -6.14 15.05
C TRP A 83 -54.55 -5.19 14.41
N ASP A 84 -55.69 -4.99 15.07
CA ASP A 84 -56.68 -3.97 14.65
C ASP A 84 -56.26 -2.62 15.23
N VAL A 85 -55.58 -1.79 14.44
CA VAL A 85 -54.99 -0.51 14.86
C VAL A 85 -55.16 0.57 13.81
N ALA A 86 -54.99 1.82 14.23
CA ALA A 86 -54.98 2.99 13.37
C ALA A 86 -53.60 3.64 13.32
N TYR A 87 -53.21 4.06 12.13
CA TYR A 87 -52.00 4.86 11.89
C TYR A 87 -52.44 6.29 11.59
N GLY A 88 -52.09 7.22 12.47
CA GLY A 88 -52.32 8.65 12.30
C GLY A 88 -51.04 9.35 11.84
N ILE A 89 -51.18 10.35 10.98
CA ILE A 89 -50.11 11.27 10.58
C ILE A 89 -50.65 12.70 10.73
N GLY A 90 -49.93 13.54 11.47
CA GLY A 90 -50.25 14.94 11.66
C GLY A 90 -49.30 15.80 10.84
N ILE A 91 -49.84 16.79 10.14
CA ILE A 91 -49.09 17.78 9.36
C ILE A 91 -49.53 19.18 9.81
N ASP A 92 -48.59 19.92 10.36
CA ASP A 92 -48.71 21.33 10.72
C ASP A 92 -47.94 22.14 9.65
N ILE A 93 -48.63 23.03 8.93
CA ILE A 93 -48.02 23.79 7.82
C ILE A 93 -47.46 25.14 8.25
N ASP A 94 -47.67 25.54 9.51
CA ASP A 94 -47.15 26.77 10.09
C ASP A 94 -46.68 26.57 11.55
N PRO A 95 -45.73 25.64 11.79
CA PRO A 95 -45.35 25.26 13.14
C PRO A 95 -44.82 26.46 13.94
N GLY A 96 -45.32 26.59 15.16
CA GLY A 96 -45.01 27.67 16.10
C GLY A 96 -46.04 28.80 16.15
N THR A 97 -47.02 28.87 15.25
CA THR A 97 -48.08 29.90 15.30
C THR A 97 -49.20 29.54 16.29
N GLY A 98 -49.40 28.25 16.56
CA GLY A 98 -50.54 27.71 17.28
C GLY A 98 -51.86 27.76 16.50
N SER A 99 -51.80 28.02 15.19
CA SER A 99 -52.91 27.82 14.26
C SER A 99 -53.05 26.33 13.97
N GLY A 100 -54.27 25.78 14.04
CA GLY A 100 -54.52 24.35 13.85
C GLY A 100 -55.33 23.73 14.98
N TYR A 101 -55.31 22.40 15.09
CA TYR A 101 -56.03 21.65 16.12
C TYR A 101 -55.10 21.19 17.26
N THR A 102 -55.49 21.41 18.52
CA THR A 102 -54.61 21.15 19.68
C THR A 102 -55.21 20.30 20.79
N SER A 103 -56.54 20.28 21.00
CA SER A 103 -57.16 19.58 22.13
C SER A 103 -58.57 19.09 21.84
N GLY A 104 -58.96 17.98 22.47
CA GLY A 104 -60.25 17.30 22.25
C GLY A 104 -60.15 15.97 21.47
N GLY A 105 -58.93 15.48 21.22
CA GLY A 105 -58.64 14.23 20.53
C GLY A 105 -58.38 14.35 19.03
N ASP A 106 -57.86 13.31 18.38
CA ASP A 106 -57.56 13.33 16.94
C ASP A 106 -58.83 13.55 16.05
N SER A 107 -58.63 13.68 14.74
CA SER A 107 -59.70 13.82 13.74
C SER A 107 -60.70 12.66 13.68
N TRP A 108 -60.40 11.51 14.30
CA TRP A 108 -61.29 10.35 14.45
C TRP A 108 -61.81 10.17 15.89
N GLY A 109 -61.50 11.11 16.81
CA GLY A 109 -61.96 11.15 18.19
C GLY A 109 -61.19 10.29 19.19
N ARG A 110 -59.90 9.98 18.94
CA ARG A 110 -59.04 9.25 19.91
C ARG A 110 -58.28 10.22 20.81
N SER A 111 -57.72 9.71 21.91
CA SER A 111 -57.10 10.51 22.97
C SER A 111 -55.68 10.97 22.61
N VAL A 112 -55.53 11.66 21.48
CA VAL A 112 -54.27 12.24 20.99
C VAL A 112 -54.46 13.75 20.83
N GLU A 113 -53.56 14.53 21.40
CA GLU A 113 -53.58 16.00 21.47
C GLU A 113 -52.20 16.57 21.14
N PHE A 114 -52.15 17.88 20.88
CA PHE A 114 -50.92 18.57 20.47
C PHE A 114 -50.68 19.84 21.28
N SER A 115 -49.43 20.08 21.65
CA SER A 115 -49.00 21.30 22.33
C SER A 115 -47.56 21.67 21.95
N GLY A 116 -46.87 22.47 22.75
CA GLY A 116 -45.47 22.84 22.47
C GLY A 116 -45.28 23.80 21.28
N GLY A 117 -46.36 24.42 20.79
CA GLY A 117 -46.34 25.28 19.60
C GLY A 117 -46.70 24.54 18.31
N PHE A 118 -47.01 23.24 18.39
CA PHE A 118 -47.53 22.45 17.27
C PHE A 118 -49.04 22.33 17.33
N ALA A 119 -49.67 22.46 16.18
CA ALA A 119 -51.12 22.36 16.01
C ALA A 119 -51.41 21.88 14.58
N PRO A 120 -51.61 20.57 14.35
CA PRO A 120 -51.84 20.06 13.00
C PRO A 120 -53.03 20.71 12.30
N ASP A 121 -52.82 21.17 11.07
CA ASP A 121 -53.88 21.62 10.15
C ASP A 121 -54.49 20.45 9.39
N TYR A 122 -53.71 19.40 9.18
CA TYR A 122 -54.10 18.21 8.44
C TYR A 122 -53.76 16.95 9.24
N GLU A 123 -54.67 16.00 9.20
CA GLU A 123 -54.42 14.65 9.70
C GLU A 123 -54.76 13.61 8.65
N ILE A 124 -53.87 12.64 8.48
CA ILE A 124 -54.07 11.50 7.60
C ILE A 124 -54.26 10.26 8.45
N TYR A 125 -55.30 9.49 8.14
CA TYR A 125 -55.63 8.29 8.89
C TYR A 125 -55.80 7.06 8.04
N PHE A 126 -55.24 5.97 8.54
CA PHE A 126 -55.39 4.63 7.99
C PHE A 126 -55.87 3.67 9.08
N TRP A 127 -56.88 2.86 8.77
CA TRP A 127 -57.27 1.74 9.61
C TRP A 127 -56.67 0.45 9.06
N TRP A 128 -55.90 -0.27 9.88
CA TRP A 128 -55.45 -1.62 9.56
C TRP A 128 -56.33 -2.62 10.30
N SER A 129 -57.02 -3.49 9.56
CA SER A 129 -57.72 -4.62 10.16
C SER A 129 -56.85 -5.87 10.13
N LYS A 130 -56.75 -6.57 11.26
CA LYS A 130 -56.07 -7.87 11.31
C LYS A 130 -56.69 -8.92 10.38
N ALA A 131 -57.95 -8.72 9.97
CA ALA A 131 -58.67 -9.66 9.13
C ALA A 131 -58.55 -9.39 7.63
N SER A 132 -58.32 -8.14 7.22
CA SER A 132 -58.36 -7.74 5.82
C SER A 132 -57.24 -6.79 5.37
N GLY A 133 -56.35 -6.38 6.27
CA GLY A 133 -55.29 -5.41 6.00
C GLY A 133 -55.80 -3.97 5.94
N MET A 134 -55.15 -3.16 5.12
CA MET A 134 -55.34 -1.71 5.00
C MET A 134 -56.75 -1.31 4.51
N GLY A 135 -57.34 -0.32 5.17
CA GLY A 135 -58.57 0.35 4.76
C GLY A 135 -58.35 1.51 3.78
N ALA A 136 -59.39 2.32 3.58
CA ALA A 136 -59.26 3.57 2.84
C ALA A 136 -58.44 4.59 3.64
N GLY A 137 -57.62 5.39 2.95
CA GLY A 137 -56.89 6.50 3.54
C GLY A 137 -57.74 7.77 3.59
N ASN A 138 -57.86 8.34 4.79
CA ASN A 138 -58.57 9.58 5.05
C ASN A 138 -57.59 10.75 5.09
N PHE A 139 -57.93 11.84 4.42
CA PHE A 139 -57.24 13.13 4.47
C PHE A 139 -58.18 14.14 5.12
N ASN A 140 -57.93 14.48 6.38
CA ASN A 140 -58.81 15.31 7.19
C ASN A 140 -58.20 16.70 7.35
N THR A 141 -58.99 17.73 7.06
CA THR A 141 -58.55 19.14 7.13
C THR A 141 -59.24 19.86 8.27
N TRP A 142 -58.49 20.60 9.08
CA TRP A 142 -59.05 21.42 10.15
C TRP A 142 -59.66 22.71 9.61
N ALA A 143 -60.97 22.89 9.78
CA ALA A 143 -61.70 24.07 9.32
C ALA A 143 -61.86 25.16 10.41
N GLY A 144 -61.11 25.07 11.52
CA GLY A 144 -61.20 26.00 12.66
C GLY A 144 -62.33 25.73 13.66
N SER A 145 -63.31 24.90 13.30
CA SER A 145 -64.44 24.52 14.18
C SER A 145 -64.81 23.03 14.13
N GLY A 146 -64.14 22.26 13.27
CA GLY A 146 -64.38 20.85 13.01
C GLY A 146 -63.47 20.32 11.90
N TRP A 147 -63.48 19.01 11.70
CA TRP A 147 -62.69 18.31 10.69
C TRP A 147 -63.51 18.05 9.42
N ASP A 148 -62.97 18.45 8.27
CA ASP A 148 -63.48 18.13 6.95
C ASP A 148 -62.78 16.85 6.44
N ASN A 149 -63.51 15.73 6.43
CA ASN A 149 -62.95 14.40 6.13
C ASN A 149 -63.08 14.06 4.64
N ASN A 150 -61.96 14.04 3.92
CA ASN A 150 -61.87 13.66 2.52
C ASN A 150 -61.12 12.33 2.36
N GLY A 151 -61.19 11.72 1.18
CA GLY A 151 -60.31 10.60 0.83
C GLY A 151 -59.02 11.12 0.20
N ILE A 152 -57.88 10.45 0.44
CA ILE A 152 -56.58 10.87 -0.14
C ILE A 152 -56.67 11.04 -1.67
N SER A 153 -57.33 10.12 -2.38
CA SER A 153 -57.51 10.21 -3.83
C SER A 153 -58.38 11.37 -4.28
N SER A 154 -59.28 11.87 -3.43
CA SER A 154 -60.18 12.97 -3.77
C SER A 154 -59.49 14.33 -3.77
N VAL A 155 -58.38 14.44 -3.04
CA VAL A 155 -57.52 15.64 -3.03
C VAL A 155 -56.35 15.54 -4.02
N GLY A 156 -56.35 14.50 -4.88
CA GLY A 156 -55.28 14.26 -5.86
C GLY A 156 -54.06 13.54 -5.30
N GLY A 157 -54.11 13.06 -4.06
CA GLY A 157 -53.06 12.24 -3.45
C GLY A 157 -53.20 10.75 -3.78
N SER A 158 -52.19 9.97 -3.38
CA SER A 158 -52.18 8.51 -3.51
C SER A 158 -51.38 7.88 -2.39
N PHE A 159 -51.58 6.59 -2.12
CA PHE A 159 -50.76 5.84 -1.17
C PHE A 159 -50.60 4.39 -1.64
N ALA A 160 -49.52 3.75 -1.20
CA ALA A 160 -49.24 2.34 -1.39
C ALA A 160 -48.60 1.76 -0.13
N TYR A 161 -48.70 0.45 0.08
CA TYR A 161 -48.24 -0.18 1.32
C TYR A 161 -47.84 -1.63 1.09
N THR A 162 -47.01 -2.17 2.00
CA THR A 162 -46.73 -3.60 2.11
C THR A 162 -47.15 -4.13 3.48
N GLY A 163 -47.34 -5.45 3.58
CA GLY A 163 -47.78 -6.12 4.80
C GLY A 163 -48.97 -7.04 4.55
N ASP A 164 -49.30 -7.86 5.54
CA ASP A 164 -50.38 -8.84 5.44
C ASP A 164 -51.08 -9.11 6.79
N THR A 165 -52.12 -9.93 6.74
CA THR A 165 -52.94 -10.28 7.93
C THR A 165 -52.21 -11.16 8.94
N THR A 166 -50.96 -11.54 8.69
CA THR A 166 -50.08 -12.30 9.60
C THR A 166 -49.15 -11.35 10.34
N THR A 167 -48.46 -10.47 9.61
CA THR A 167 -47.41 -9.59 10.18
C THR A 167 -47.84 -8.16 10.45
N GLY A 168 -49.00 -7.73 9.94
CA GLY A 168 -49.45 -6.34 10.05
C GLY A 168 -48.92 -5.46 8.90
N LEU A 169 -49.15 -4.15 9.01
CA LEU A 169 -48.50 -3.18 8.12
C LEU A 169 -46.99 -3.34 8.23
N GLN A 170 -46.26 -3.20 7.13
CA GLN A 170 -44.80 -3.21 7.13
C GLN A 170 -44.27 -1.85 6.68
N THR A 171 -44.75 -1.35 5.55
CA THR A 171 -44.43 -0.02 5.01
C THR A 171 -45.68 0.64 4.46
N ILE A 172 -45.74 1.97 4.52
CA ILE A 172 -46.72 2.78 3.78
C ILE A 172 -46.03 4.01 3.22
N GLU A 173 -46.38 4.37 1.99
CA GLU A 173 -45.96 5.59 1.31
C GLU A 173 -47.18 6.41 0.91
N ILE A 174 -47.09 7.72 1.02
CA ILE A 174 -48.17 8.66 0.81
C ILE A 174 -47.64 9.81 -0.05
N LYS A 175 -48.39 10.18 -1.08
CA LYS A 175 -48.16 11.34 -1.95
C LYS A 175 -49.30 12.32 -1.81
N ILE A 176 -48.99 13.58 -1.53
CA ILE A 176 -49.96 14.65 -1.25
C ILE A 176 -49.60 15.86 -2.12
N PRO A 177 -50.52 16.38 -2.94
CA PRO A 177 -50.24 17.61 -3.70
C PRO A 177 -50.12 18.81 -2.76
N TRP A 178 -49.14 19.69 -2.98
CA TRP A 178 -49.03 20.94 -2.22
C TRP A 178 -50.30 21.79 -2.31
N SER A 179 -50.99 21.75 -3.46
CA SER A 179 -52.28 22.42 -3.64
C SER A 179 -53.38 21.94 -2.68
N ALA A 180 -53.32 20.70 -2.19
CA ALA A 180 -54.25 20.18 -1.18
C ALA A 180 -53.93 20.69 0.24
N LEU A 181 -52.68 21.11 0.47
CA LEU A 181 -52.20 21.70 1.72
C LEU A 181 -52.29 23.23 1.73
N GLY A 182 -52.95 23.84 0.74
CA GLY A 182 -53.06 25.30 0.60
C GLY A 182 -51.87 25.96 -0.10
N GLY A 183 -50.91 25.17 -0.60
CA GLY A 183 -49.65 25.61 -1.19
C GLY A 183 -48.46 24.94 -0.53
N LYS A 184 -47.26 25.20 -1.05
CA LYS A 184 -45.99 24.75 -0.47
C LYS A 184 -45.52 25.83 0.51
N PRO A 185 -45.50 25.57 1.84
CA PRO A 185 -45.00 26.53 2.84
C PRO A 185 -43.47 26.55 2.88
N ASP A 186 -42.87 27.40 3.71
CA ASP A 186 -41.40 27.42 3.90
C ASP A 186 -40.92 26.20 4.71
N ARG A 187 -41.74 25.76 5.67
CA ARG A 187 -41.49 24.60 6.52
C ARG A 187 -42.80 23.94 6.95
N ILE A 188 -42.73 22.67 7.32
CA ILE A 188 -43.83 21.89 7.88
C ILE A 188 -43.35 21.19 9.15
N ALA A 189 -44.26 20.76 10.02
CA ALA A 189 -43.96 19.77 11.05
C ALA A 189 -44.79 18.50 10.81
N VAL A 190 -44.15 17.34 10.90
CA VAL A 190 -44.76 16.03 10.64
C VAL A 190 -44.55 15.10 11.82
N MET A 191 -45.57 14.32 12.15
CA MET A 191 -45.51 13.22 13.10
C MET A 191 -46.39 12.07 12.65
N ALA A 192 -46.03 10.84 12.99
CA ALA A 192 -46.89 9.67 12.88
C ALA A 192 -47.08 8.99 14.24
N TRP A 193 -48.21 8.31 14.45
CA TRP A 193 -48.49 7.54 15.67
C TRP A 193 -49.37 6.33 15.40
N ILE A 194 -49.35 5.36 16.32
CA ILE A 194 -50.23 4.19 16.32
C ILE A 194 -51.17 4.25 17.51
N THR A 195 -52.45 3.96 17.28
CA THR A 195 -53.48 3.91 18.32
C THR A 195 -54.55 2.85 18.00
N GLY A 196 -55.45 2.56 18.94
CA GLY A 196 -56.45 1.50 18.82
C GLY A 196 -57.75 1.93 18.13
N SER A 197 -58.84 1.20 18.37
CA SER A 197 -60.20 1.64 17.99
C SER A 197 -60.71 2.84 18.80
N GLY A 198 -59.98 3.22 19.85
CA GLY A 198 -60.15 4.35 20.77
C GLY A 198 -59.03 4.30 21.81
N GLY A 199 -58.79 5.39 22.54
CA GLY A 199 -57.68 5.50 23.50
C GLY A 199 -56.50 6.35 22.99
N SER A 200 -55.37 6.29 23.68
CA SER A 200 -54.12 7.03 23.39
C SER A 200 -53.27 6.37 22.30
N ALA A 201 -52.19 7.05 21.92
CA ALA A 201 -51.13 6.47 21.11
C ALA A 201 -50.29 5.49 21.93
N VAL A 202 -49.67 4.51 21.27
CA VAL A 202 -48.77 3.54 21.91
C VAL A 202 -47.39 3.48 21.27
N ASP A 203 -47.22 4.27 20.21
CA ASP A 203 -45.96 4.47 19.53
C ASP A 203 -46.06 5.76 18.70
N SER A 204 -44.94 6.47 18.52
CA SER A 204 -44.88 7.71 17.73
C SER A 204 -43.55 7.90 17.01
N LEU A 205 -43.59 8.64 15.91
CA LEU A 205 -42.45 9.09 15.14
C LEU A 205 -42.55 10.61 14.91
N PRO A 206 -41.64 11.43 15.46
CA PRO A 206 -40.59 11.04 16.40
C PRO A 206 -41.16 10.51 17.74
N ALA A 207 -40.34 9.77 18.48
CA ALA A 207 -40.72 9.27 19.81
C ALA A 207 -40.95 10.48 20.74
N ASP A 208 -42.13 10.58 21.34
CA ASP A 208 -42.50 11.65 22.26
C ASP A 208 -42.55 11.15 23.70
N GLN A 209 -42.21 12.04 24.64
CA GLN A 209 -42.24 11.78 26.08
C GLN A 209 -43.64 11.54 26.65
N ALA A 210 -44.69 11.90 25.89
CA ALA A 210 -46.06 11.58 26.24
C ALA A 210 -46.28 10.07 26.41
N ILE A 211 -45.55 9.24 25.63
CA ILE A 211 -45.69 7.79 25.63
C ILE A 211 -44.80 7.12 26.68
N ASP A 212 -45.37 6.37 27.63
CA ASP A 212 -44.60 5.60 28.63
C ASP A 212 -44.12 4.24 28.07
N TYR A 213 -43.04 4.29 27.28
CA TYR A 213 -42.40 3.08 26.74
C TYR A 213 -41.92 2.09 27.82
N ALA A 214 -41.72 2.51 29.07
CA ALA A 214 -41.35 1.60 30.16
C ALA A 214 -42.56 0.80 30.69
N ASN A 215 -43.78 1.24 30.40
CA ASN A 215 -45.03 0.63 30.83
C ASN A 215 -46.07 0.53 29.70
N ILE A 216 -45.61 0.24 28.48
CA ILE A 216 -46.39 0.29 27.24
C ILE A 216 -47.72 -0.50 27.27
N GLY A 217 -47.83 -1.53 28.11
CA GLY A 217 -49.06 -2.32 28.24
C GLY A 217 -50.25 -1.54 28.84
N ASN A 218 -49.99 -0.45 29.58
CA ASN A 218 -51.03 0.41 30.16
C ASN A 218 -51.30 1.68 29.35
N GLU A 219 -50.58 1.86 28.23
CA GLU A 219 -50.59 3.10 27.45
C GLU A 219 -51.91 3.36 26.73
N TRP A 220 -52.67 2.32 26.36
CA TRP A 220 -53.88 2.46 25.53
C TRP A 220 -55.03 3.30 26.12
N GLY A 221 -54.96 3.71 27.40
CA GLY A 221 -56.13 4.14 28.18
C GLY A 221 -56.13 5.60 28.67
N ASP A 222 -55.05 6.34 28.45
CA ASP A 222 -54.89 7.73 28.88
C ASP A 222 -55.08 8.73 27.72
N THR A 223 -54.32 9.82 27.72
CA THR A 223 -54.40 10.90 26.72
C THR A 223 -53.02 11.46 26.51
N ASP A 224 -52.52 11.33 25.30
CA ASP A 224 -51.20 11.80 24.93
C ASP A 224 -51.27 13.21 24.38
N THR A 225 -50.52 14.13 24.97
CA THR A 225 -50.32 15.45 24.39
C THR A 225 -48.92 15.53 23.82
N PHE A 226 -48.80 15.36 22.51
CA PHE A 226 -47.52 15.44 21.82
C PHE A 226 -46.94 16.85 21.87
N THR A 227 -45.63 16.92 22.09
CA THR A 227 -44.87 18.17 22.25
C THR A 227 -43.73 18.31 21.27
N SER A 228 -43.42 17.25 20.50
CA SER A 228 -42.24 17.18 19.64
C SER A 228 -42.60 16.63 18.25
N MET A 229 -42.94 17.51 17.29
CA MET A 229 -43.07 17.11 15.87
C MET A 229 -41.75 17.35 15.11
N ALA A 230 -41.48 16.55 14.08
CA ALA A 230 -40.28 16.73 13.25
C ALA A 230 -40.50 17.88 12.26
N VAL A 231 -39.73 18.96 12.42
CA VAL A 231 -39.81 20.16 11.55
C VAL A 231 -38.91 19.97 10.32
N VAL A 232 -39.48 20.14 9.14
CA VAL A 232 -38.83 19.98 7.84
C VAL A 232 -38.96 21.28 7.05
N TYR A 233 -37.84 21.85 6.61
CA TYR A 233 -37.84 22.96 5.66
C TYR A 233 -38.05 22.43 4.25
N VAL A 234 -39.01 23.01 3.52
CA VAL A 234 -39.40 22.56 2.18
C VAL A 234 -39.28 23.65 1.11
N ALA A 235 -38.79 24.85 1.46
CA ALA A 235 -38.44 25.89 0.50
C ALA A 235 -36.94 25.92 0.16
N PRO A 236 -36.54 26.52 -0.98
CA PRO A 236 -35.14 26.77 -1.30
C PRO A 236 -34.41 27.54 -0.20
N LYS A 237 -33.13 27.23 0.02
CA LYS A 237 -32.31 27.88 1.06
C LYS A 237 -32.13 29.37 0.80
N THR A 238 -32.24 30.17 1.86
CA THR A 238 -31.98 31.61 1.80
C THR A 238 -30.50 31.86 2.06
N ILE A 239 -29.74 32.17 1.01
CA ILE A 239 -28.30 32.41 1.12
C ILE A 239 -28.01 33.81 1.67
N ASP A 240 -28.01 33.96 2.99
CA ASP A 240 -27.80 35.24 3.69
C ASP A 240 -26.74 35.19 4.80
N GLY A 241 -26.15 34.03 5.02
CA GLY A 241 -25.19 33.67 6.06
C GLY A 241 -25.83 33.08 7.31
N ASN A 242 -27.15 33.13 7.50
CA ASN A 242 -27.82 32.68 8.71
C ASN A 242 -28.38 31.26 8.54
N LEU A 243 -27.85 30.31 9.29
CA LEU A 243 -28.21 28.90 9.19
C LEU A 243 -29.59 28.53 9.80
N SER A 244 -30.49 29.49 10.00
CA SER A 244 -31.78 29.28 10.69
C SER A 244 -32.79 28.42 9.92
N ASP A 245 -32.63 28.33 8.60
CA ASP A 245 -33.39 27.46 7.71
C ASP A 245 -32.69 26.12 7.43
N TRP A 246 -31.56 25.84 8.11
CA TRP A 246 -30.89 24.55 8.11
C TRP A 246 -31.31 23.71 9.32
N SER A 247 -31.35 22.40 9.14
CA SER A 247 -31.79 21.45 10.16
C SER A 247 -30.72 20.40 10.48
N GLU A 248 -30.85 19.75 11.64
CA GLU A 248 -29.97 18.63 12.04
C GLU A 248 -30.01 17.45 11.06
N ASN A 249 -31.10 17.32 10.29
CA ASN A 249 -31.18 16.33 9.23
C ASN A 249 -30.17 16.63 8.12
N GLU A 250 -29.88 17.90 7.83
CA GLU A 250 -28.97 18.32 6.76
C GLU A 250 -27.49 18.33 7.19
N LEU A 251 -27.20 17.94 8.45
CA LEU A 251 -25.84 17.88 9.00
C LEU A 251 -25.07 16.71 8.40
N ALA A 252 -24.08 17.00 7.56
CA ALA A 252 -23.23 16.02 6.90
C ALA A 252 -22.06 15.58 7.79
N ALA A 253 -21.49 16.52 8.53
CA ALA A 253 -20.44 16.25 9.48
C ALA A 253 -20.42 17.28 10.61
N GLU A 254 -19.94 16.87 11.79
CA GLU A 254 -19.74 17.72 12.96
C GLU A 254 -18.38 17.41 13.56
N ASP A 255 -17.65 18.45 13.97
CA ASP A 255 -16.42 18.29 14.74
C ASP A 255 -16.79 17.84 16.16
N THR A 256 -16.37 16.63 16.50
CA THR A 256 -16.55 16.02 17.82
C THR A 256 -15.28 16.04 18.66
N THR A 257 -14.20 16.56 18.10
CA THR A 257 -12.84 16.52 18.64
C THR A 257 -12.33 17.88 19.12
N GLY A 258 -12.89 18.97 18.60
CA GLY A 258 -12.37 20.31 18.84
C GLY A 258 -11.09 20.59 18.04
N THR A 259 -10.90 19.89 16.91
CA THR A 259 -9.72 20.00 16.05
C THR A 259 -9.69 21.37 15.36
N GLY A 260 -8.49 21.88 15.05
CA GLY A 260 -8.30 23.17 14.39
C GLY A 260 -7.83 24.30 15.30
N THR A 261 -7.48 25.42 14.66
CA THR A 261 -6.84 26.57 15.32
C THR A 261 -7.85 27.61 15.82
N ASP A 262 -7.39 28.54 16.65
CA ASP A 262 -8.21 29.69 17.09
C ASP A 262 -8.80 30.51 15.93
N MET A 263 -8.22 30.46 14.71
CA MET A 263 -8.65 31.25 13.55
C MET A 263 -9.26 30.42 12.41
N GLY A 264 -9.16 29.09 12.49
CA GLY A 264 -9.69 28.14 11.51
C GLY A 264 -10.03 26.83 12.20
N ASN A 265 -11.24 26.76 12.75
CA ASN A 265 -11.82 25.60 13.43
C ASN A 265 -13.27 25.46 12.95
N LEU A 266 -13.55 24.40 12.20
CA LEU A 266 -14.85 24.04 11.70
C LEU A 266 -15.65 23.34 12.81
N SER A 267 -16.92 23.67 12.95
CA SER A 267 -17.81 23.05 13.93
C SER A 267 -18.78 22.09 13.27
N ARG A 268 -19.46 22.53 12.21
CA ARG A 268 -20.55 21.77 11.57
C ARG A 268 -20.53 22.02 10.08
N PHE A 269 -20.77 20.98 9.31
CA PHE A 269 -20.87 21.02 7.85
C PHE A 269 -22.23 20.45 7.43
N TYR A 270 -23.00 21.25 6.71
CA TYR A 270 -24.34 20.94 6.26
C TYR A 270 -24.40 20.84 4.73
N VAL A 271 -25.25 19.94 4.23
CA VAL A 271 -25.46 19.68 2.80
C VAL A 271 -26.96 19.55 2.53
N SER A 272 -27.46 20.30 1.55
CA SER A 272 -28.85 20.25 1.08
C SER A 272 -28.91 20.45 -0.45
N TRP A 273 -30.05 20.23 -1.08
CA TRP A 273 -30.22 20.50 -2.51
C TRP A 273 -31.69 20.68 -2.91
N ASP A 274 -31.92 21.32 -4.04
CA ASP A 274 -33.18 21.32 -4.79
C ASP A 274 -32.94 20.99 -6.29
N ASP A 275 -33.90 21.24 -7.18
CA ASP A 275 -33.75 21.02 -8.62
C ASP A 275 -32.76 21.97 -9.29
N GLN A 276 -32.40 23.08 -8.64
CA GLN A 276 -31.56 24.12 -9.23
C GLN A 276 -30.15 24.11 -8.63
N TYR A 277 -30.03 23.92 -7.31
CA TYR A 277 -28.80 24.15 -6.57
C TYR A 277 -28.42 22.98 -5.65
N LEU A 278 -27.12 22.71 -5.59
CA LEU A 278 -26.47 22.09 -4.44
C LEU A 278 -26.18 23.19 -3.40
N TYR A 279 -26.63 22.98 -2.17
CA TYR A 279 -26.40 23.88 -1.04
C TYR A 279 -25.36 23.29 -0.10
N LEU A 280 -24.33 24.06 0.23
CA LEU A 280 -23.29 23.71 1.19
C LEU A 280 -23.21 24.81 2.25
N ALA A 281 -23.10 24.45 3.53
CA ALA A 281 -22.90 25.43 4.58
C ALA A 281 -21.97 24.92 5.69
N ILE A 282 -21.19 25.83 6.25
CA ILE A 282 -20.33 25.55 7.42
C ILE A 282 -20.62 26.52 8.56
N GLU A 283 -20.48 26.01 9.77
CA GLU A 283 -20.40 26.77 11.02
C GLU A 283 -18.99 26.58 11.61
N THR A 284 -18.41 27.63 12.18
CA THR A 284 -17.05 27.62 12.75
C THR A 284 -17.04 27.93 14.24
N ASN A 285 -16.06 27.39 14.96
CA ASN A 285 -15.79 27.72 16.37
C ASN A 285 -14.59 28.67 16.54
N ASN A 286 -14.29 29.49 15.52
CA ASN A 286 -13.19 30.45 15.56
C ASN A 286 -13.27 31.37 16.80
N THR A 287 -12.18 31.47 17.56
CA THR A 287 -12.07 32.34 18.74
C THR A 287 -11.26 33.61 18.46
N LYS A 288 -10.60 33.68 17.30
CA LYS A 288 -9.82 34.82 16.82
C LYS A 288 -10.05 35.07 15.33
N ASN A 289 -9.93 36.34 14.93
CA ASN A 289 -9.92 36.74 13.53
C ASN A 289 -8.54 36.51 12.89
N GLY A 290 -8.50 35.87 11.71
CA GLY A 290 -7.28 35.65 10.92
C GLY A 290 -7.60 35.38 9.45
N GLY A 291 -6.67 35.72 8.55
CA GLY A 291 -6.83 35.51 7.12
C GLY A 291 -6.74 34.03 6.77
N MET A 292 -7.87 33.42 6.42
CA MET A 292 -8.00 31.98 6.17
C MET A 292 -8.78 31.73 4.88
N ALA A 293 -8.47 30.62 4.23
CA ALA A 293 -9.22 30.07 3.13
C ALA A 293 -10.11 28.92 3.60
N TYR A 294 -11.35 28.91 3.11
CA TYR A 294 -12.34 27.87 3.34
C TYR A 294 -12.65 27.20 2.01
N GLY A 295 -12.45 25.89 1.95
CA GLY A 295 -12.61 25.08 0.75
C GLY A 295 -13.75 24.08 0.88
N PHE A 296 -14.39 23.78 -0.25
CA PHE A 296 -15.28 22.63 -0.41
C PHE A 296 -14.81 21.79 -1.59
N GLY A 297 -14.66 20.48 -1.40
CA GLY A 297 -14.35 19.53 -2.46
C GLY A 297 -15.60 18.79 -2.86
N ILE A 298 -15.80 18.58 -4.17
CA ILE A 298 -16.94 17.88 -4.75
C ILE A 298 -16.42 16.84 -5.75
N ASP A 299 -16.74 15.58 -5.47
CA ASP A 299 -16.54 14.43 -6.36
C ASP A 299 -17.93 13.99 -6.85
N ILE A 300 -18.21 14.12 -8.15
CA ILE A 300 -19.54 13.85 -8.72
C ILE A 300 -19.73 12.40 -9.18
N ASP A 301 -18.71 11.55 -9.02
CA ASP A 301 -18.80 10.12 -9.30
C ASP A 301 -17.86 9.26 -8.43
N PRO A 302 -17.94 9.36 -7.10
CA PRO A 302 -16.92 8.83 -6.19
C PRO A 302 -16.66 7.33 -6.38
N GLY A 303 -15.38 6.95 -6.41
CA GLY A 303 -14.92 5.57 -6.60
C GLY A 303 -14.56 5.17 -8.03
N THR A 304 -14.65 6.08 -9.00
CA THR A 304 -14.17 5.86 -10.40
C THR A 304 -12.71 6.29 -10.58
N GLY A 305 -12.22 7.23 -9.76
CA GLY A 305 -10.86 7.77 -9.83
C GLY A 305 -10.61 8.70 -11.03
N ASN A 306 -11.66 9.30 -11.59
CA ASN A 306 -11.64 10.16 -12.78
C ASN A 306 -11.27 11.63 -12.50
N GLY A 307 -11.23 12.06 -11.25
CA GLY A 307 -10.88 13.43 -10.85
C GLY A 307 -9.42 13.63 -10.40
N TYR A 308 -9.17 14.74 -9.71
CA TYR A 308 -7.86 15.11 -9.20
C TYR A 308 -7.58 14.51 -7.80
N THR A 309 -6.42 13.86 -7.63
CA THR A 309 -6.08 13.17 -6.37
C THR A 309 -4.78 13.62 -5.70
N ALA A 310 -3.79 14.14 -6.43
CA ALA A 310 -2.45 14.37 -5.87
C ALA A 310 -1.72 15.58 -6.48
N GLY A 311 -0.89 16.26 -5.66
CA GLY A 311 -0.16 17.48 -6.03
C GLY A 311 -0.72 18.78 -5.45
N GLY A 312 -1.62 18.68 -4.47
CA GLY A 312 -2.24 19.80 -3.77
C GLY A 312 -3.59 20.24 -4.33
N ASP A 313 -4.37 21.03 -3.62
CA ASP A 313 -5.67 21.55 -4.10
C ASP A 313 -5.56 22.39 -5.40
N ALA A 314 -6.66 22.98 -5.88
CA ALA A 314 -6.65 23.87 -7.05
C ALA A 314 -5.68 25.06 -6.95
N TRP A 315 -5.19 25.38 -5.75
CA TRP A 315 -4.21 26.42 -5.48
C TRP A 315 -2.82 25.88 -5.13
N ARG A 316 -2.59 24.57 -5.25
CA ARG A 316 -1.35 23.84 -4.95
C ARG A 316 -0.89 23.96 -3.50
N ARG A 317 -1.84 24.09 -2.59
CA ARG A 317 -1.64 23.93 -1.14
C ARG A 317 -1.51 22.45 -0.81
N SER A 318 -0.99 22.13 0.37
CA SER A 318 -0.63 20.77 0.75
C SER A 318 -1.85 19.94 1.17
N ILE A 319 -2.83 19.81 0.29
CA ILE A 319 -4.10 19.09 0.50
C ILE A 319 -4.27 18.13 -0.68
N GLU A 320 -4.35 16.83 -0.39
CA GLU A 320 -4.49 15.76 -1.37
C GLU A 320 -5.72 14.90 -1.07
N PHE A 321 -6.09 14.01 -1.99
CA PHE A 321 -7.28 13.15 -1.86
C PHE A 321 -6.92 11.70 -2.15
N SER A 322 -7.51 10.76 -1.42
CA SER A 322 -7.27 9.33 -1.64
C SER A 322 -8.51 8.47 -1.36
N ASN A 323 -8.34 7.16 -1.20
CA ASN A 323 -9.41 6.21 -0.88
C ASN A 323 -10.56 6.18 -1.92
N GLY A 324 -10.22 6.40 -3.20
CA GLY A 324 -11.18 6.39 -4.30
C GLY A 324 -11.95 7.69 -4.50
N TYR A 325 -11.67 8.73 -3.70
CA TYR A 325 -12.14 10.09 -3.97
C TYR A 325 -11.19 10.82 -4.89
N ALA A 326 -11.74 11.47 -5.91
CA ALA A 326 -10.99 12.22 -6.90
C ALA A 326 -11.81 13.46 -7.28
N LEU A 327 -11.32 14.67 -6.95
CA LEU A 327 -12.15 15.86 -7.07
C LEU A 327 -12.38 16.27 -8.51
N ASP A 328 -13.65 16.48 -8.87
CA ASP A 328 -14.05 17.10 -10.13
C ASP A 328 -14.18 18.62 -9.97
N TYR A 329 -14.62 19.08 -8.79
CA TYR A 329 -14.81 20.50 -8.49
C TYR A 329 -14.31 20.87 -7.09
N GLU A 330 -13.79 22.10 -6.97
CA GLU A 330 -13.45 22.73 -5.69
C GLU A 330 -14.05 24.13 -5.60
N VAL A 331 -14.69 24.48 -4.48
CA VAL A 331 -15.15 25.84 -4.21
C VAL A 331 -14.29 26.48 -3.15
N TYR A 332 -13.79 27.69 -3.40
CA TYR A 332 -12.93 28.40 -2.47
C TYR A 332 -13.39 29.80 -2.11
N PHE A 333 -13.19 30.13 -0.84
CA PHE A 333 -13.48 31.41 -0.23
C PHE A 333 -12.28 31.88 0.57
N TRP A 334 -11.92 33.17 0.47
CA TRP A 334 -10.88 33.76 1.30
C TRP A 334 -11.48 34.80 2.25
N TRP A 335 -11.29 34.61 3.56
CA TRP A 335 -11.67 35.57 4.59
C TRP A 335 -10.59 36.65 4.72
N ASN A 336 -10.96 37.90 4.43
CA ASN A 336 -10.10 39.06 4.64
C ASN A 336 -10.29 39.59 6.06
N ASP A 337 -9.36 39.25 6.95
CA ASP A 337 -9.34 39.64 8.36
C ASP A 337 -9.32 41.17 8.57
N GLY A 338 -8.61 41.91 7.71
CA GLY A 338 -8.54 43.36 7.75
C GLY A 338 -9.86 44.09 7.41
N LYS A 339 -10.77 43.39 6.71
CA LYS A 339 -12.10 43.92 6.32
C LYS A 339 -13.27 43.20 7.00
N ALA A 340 -13.01 42.07 7.65
CA ALA A 340 -14.02 41.14 8.15
C ALA A 340 -15.06 40.77 7.08
N SER A 341 -14.57 40.28 5.94
CA SER A 341 -15.38 39.97 4.76
C SER A 341 -14.74 38.91 3.89
N ILE A 342 -15.55 38.09 3.21
CA ILE A 342 -15.06 37.16 2.17
C ILE A 342 -14.77 37.91 0.87
N THR A 343 -13.70 37.54 0.16
CA THR A 343 -13.39 38.07 -1.19
C THR A 343 -14.26 37.40 -2.27
N THR A 344 -13.90 37.52 -3.55
CA THR A 344 -14.58 36.80 -4.62
C THR A 344 -14.40 35.29 -4.44
N ALA A 345 -15.50 34.54 -4.51
CA ALA A 345 -15.53 33.08 -4.44
C ALA A 345 -15.32 32.45 -5.82
N GLN A 346 -14.60 31.33 -5.88
CA GLN A 346 -14.37 30.60 -7.13
C GLN A 346 -14.94 29.18 -7.06
N LEU A 347 -15.42 28.67 -8.19
CA LEU A 347 -15.79 27.26 -8.39
C LEU A 347 -14.87 26.67 -9.46
N ASN A 348 -13.87 25.92 -9.01
CA ASN A 348 -12.76 25.45 -9.82
C ASN A 348 -13.08 24.05 -10.35
N SER A 349 -13.14 23.87 -11.66
CA SER A 349 -13.36 22.56 -12.31
C SER A 349 -12.03 21.91 -12.67
N TYR A 350 -11.92 20.58 -12.55
CA TYR A 350 -10.78 19.80 -13.03
C TYR A 350 -11.10 19.03 -14.32
N ASN A 351 -10.38 19.33 -15.41
CA ASN A 351 -10.49 18.62 -16.70
C ASN A 351 -9.10 18.34 -17.28
N GLY A 352 -8.26 17.58 -16.56
CA GLY A 352 -6.83 17.43 -16.84
C GLY A 352 -5.98 18.67 -16.45
N GLY A 353 -6.63 19.64 -15.79
CA GLY A 353 -6.08 20.89 -15.27
C GLY A 353 -7.19 21.73 -14.63
N TRP A 354 -6.82 22.64 -13.73
CA TRP A 354 -7.75 23.52 -12.99
C TRP A 354 -8.12 24.79 -13.77
N ASN A 355 -9.38 25.22 -13.63
CA ASN A 355 -9.89 26.53 -14.04
C ASN A 355 -10.37 27.30 -12.80
N TRP A 356 -10.37 28.65 -12.83
CA TRP A 356 -10.79 29.48 -11.68
C TRP A 356 -11.86 30.53 -12.02
N PRO A 357 -13.05 30.11 -12.49
CA PRO A 357 -14.16 31.05 -12.73
C PRO A 357 -14.78 31.54 -11.42
N ASP A 358 -15.30 32.78 -11.44
CA ASP A 358 -16.05 33.34 -10.32
C ASP A 358 -17.38 32.59 -10.15
N LEU A 359 -17.69 32.15 -8.93
CA LEU A 359 -18.88 31.36 -8.61
C LEU A 359 -20.18 32.09 -9.04
N THR A 360 -20.23 33.41 -8.85
CA THR A 360 -21.40 34.23 -9.18
C THR A 360 -21.62 34.39 -10.67
N ASP A 361 -20.56 34.35 -11.48
CA ASP A 361 -20.67 34.44 -12.93
C ASP A 361 -21.31 33.17 -13.54
N MET A 362 -21.23 32.06 -12.81
CA MET A 362 -21.89 30.80 -13.16
C MET A 362 -23.30 30.67 -12.57
N GLY A 363 -23.82 31.71 -11.92
CA GLY A 363 -25.16 31.73 -11.31
C GLY A 363 -25.21 31.22 -9.87
N GLY A 364 -24.05 30.94 -9.26
CA GLY A 364 -23.94 30.59 -7.85
C GLY A 364 -24.12 31.78 -6.91
N LYS A 365 -24.38 31.47 -5.65
CA LYS A 365 -24.64 32.46 -4.59
C LYS A 365 -23.85 32.06 -3.34
N TYR A 366 -23.45 33.02 -2.54
CA TYR A 366 -22.86 32.75 -1.23
C TYR A 366 -23.19 33.87 -0.24
N GLY A 367 -23.32 33.50 1.04
CA GLY A 367 -23.67 34.37 2.16
C GLY A 367 -22.86 33.98 3.38
N TYR A 368 -22.55 34.92 4.26
CA TYR A 368 -21.71 34.63 5.42
C TYR A 368 -21.98 35.57 6.59
N THR A 369 -21.66 35.11 7.79
CA THR A 369 -21.55 35.97 8.98
C THR A 369 -20.14 35.89 9.56
N GLY A 370 -19.73 36.95 10.26
CA GLY A 370 -18.43 37.02 10.91
C GLY A 370 -18.11 38.44 11.34
N ASP A 371 -17.05 38.59 12.12
CA ASP A 371 -16.61 39.90 12.62
C ASP A 371 -15.10 40.00 12.79
N SER A 372 -14.62 41.22 13.04
CA SER A 372 -13.19 41.49 13.20
C SER A 372 -12.57 40.94 14.49
N SER A 373 -13.37 40.40 15.40
CA SER A 373 -12.91 39.84 16.68
C SER A 373 -12.70 38.33 16.62
N THR A 374 -13.59 37.62 15.92
CA THR A 374 -13.65 36.16 15.90
C THR A 374 -13.52 35.56 14.49
N GLY A 375 -13.50 36.36 13.43
CA GLY A 375 -13.38 35.89 12.05
C GLY A 375 -14.72 35.43 11.47
N LEU A 376 -14.65 34.57 10.44
CA LEU A 376 -15.82 33.92 9.83
C LEU A 376 -16.54 33.07 10.89
N LYS A 377 -17.87 33.12 10.91
CA LYS A 377 -18.74 32.32 11.79
C LYS A 377 -19.57 31.30 11.04
N THR A 378 -20.19 31.73 9.96
CA THR A 378 -20.99 30.88 9.10
C THR A 378 -20.75 31.25 7.65
N LEU A 379 -20.84 30.27 6.77
CA LEU A 379 -20.76 30.43 5.33
C LEU A 379 -21.78 29.51 4.68
N GLU A 380 -22.56 30.05 3.76
CA GLU A 380 -23.53 29.34 2.93
C GLU A 380 -23.19 29.54 1.47
N VAL A 381 -23.41 28.50 0.68
CA VAL A 381 -23.10 28.46 -0.74
C VAL A 381 -24.23 27.74 -1.48
N ALA A 382 -24.68 28.30 -2.59
CA ALA A 382 -25.55 27.65 -3.56
C ALA A 382 -24.81 27.53 -4.89
N ILE A 383 -24.62 26.29 -5.34
CA ILE A 383 -23.90 25.91 -6.56
C ILE A 383 -24.92 25.38 -7.56
N PRO A 384 -25.11 26.01 -8.73
CA PRO A 384 -26.05 25.50 -9.73
C PRO A 384 -25.62 24.12 -10.21
N TRP A 385 -26.55 23.17 -10.29
CA TRP A 385 -26.26 21.85 -10.84
C TRP A 385 -25.69 21.93 -12.26
N SER A 386 -26.22 22.85 -13.08
CA SER A 386 -25.72 23.12 -14.44
C SER A 386 -24.25 23.57 -14.49
N ALA A 387 -23.71 24.14 -13.41
CA ALA A 387 -22.31 24.56 -13.33
C ALA A 387 -21.36 23.38 -13.05
N ILE A 388 -21.89 22.26 -12.55
CA ILE A 388 -21.12 21.06 -12.18
C ILE A 388 -21.56 19.81 -12.97
N GLY A 389 -22.03 20.01 -14.21
CA GLY A 389 -22.34 18.91 -15.13
C GLY A 389 -23.74 18.30 -14.99
N GLY A 390 -24.60 18.87 -14.15
CA GLY A 390 -25.95 18.37 -13.83
C GLY A 390 -26.03 17.75 -12.44
N MET A 391 -27.20 17.20 -12.09
CA MET A 391 -27.43 16.50 -10.83
C MET A 391 -26.96 15.04 -10.96
N PRO A 392 -25.85 14.62 -10.33
CA PRO A 392 -25.35 13.25 -10.48
C PRO A 392 -26.22 12.23 -9.74
N ARG A 393 -26.00 10.93 -9.98
CA ARG A 393 -26.68 9.87 -9.20
C ARG A 393 -26.06 9.67 -7.80
N LYS A 394 -24.78 9.99 -7.67
CA LYS A 394 -24.01 9.93 -6.43
C LYS A 394 -23.02 11.09 -6.43
N PHE A 395 -22.71 11.65 -5.28
CA PHE A 395 -21.62 12.62 -5.15
C PHE A 395 -21.05 12.54 -3.74
N ALA A 396 -19.85 13.05 -3.54
CA ALA A 396 -19.25 13.19 -2.22
C ALA A 396 -18.74 14.61 -2.02
N VAL A 397 -18.87 15.13 -0.79
CA VAL A 397 -18.38 16.46 -0.42
C VAL A 397 -17.58 16.46 0.88
N ALA A 398 -16.58 17.32 0.94
CA ALA A 398 -15.86 17.66 2.16
C ALA A 398 -15.66 19.17 2.25
N ALA A 399 -15.47 19.67 3.47
CA ALA A 399 -15.13 21.05 3.76
C ALA A 399 -13.82 21.10 4.55
N TRP A 400 -12.99 22.11 4.31
CA TRP A 400 -11.75 22.30 5.06
C TRP A 400 -11.39 23.77 5.18
N VAL A 401 -10.48 24.07 6.11
CA VAL A 401 -9.94 25.41 6.32
C VAL A 401 -8.41 25.37 6.37
N THR A 402 -7.76 26.33 5.70
CA THR A 402 -6.30 26.42 5.56
C THR A 402 -5.88 27.88 5.43
N GLY A 403 -4.60 28.22 5.49
CA GLY A 403 -4.12 29.59 5.26
C GLY A 403 -3.68 29.87 3.82
N GLU A 404 -2.79 30.85 3.66
CA GLU A 404 -2.27 31.27 2.34
C GLU A 404 -1.46 30.16 1.64
N SER A 405 -0.79 29.32 2.43
CA SER A 405 -0.02 28.16 1.98
C SER A 405 0.01 27.13 3.11
N GLY A 406 -0.01 25.83 2.78
CA GLY A 406 0.12 24.75 3.76
C GLY A 406 -1.01 23.73 3.69
N SER A 407 -1.05 22.88 4.71
CA SER A 407 -2.04 21.83 4.99
C SER A 407 -3.39 22.40 5.42
N ALA A 408 -4.40 21.55 5.53
CA ALA A 408 -5.65 21.90 6.18
C ALA A 408 -5.45 21.93 7.69
N VAL A 409 -5.84 23.03 8.34
CA VAL A 409 -5.82 23.11 9.80
C VAL A 409 -7.05 22.45 10.42
N ASP A 410 -8.12 22.26 9.64
CA ASP A 410 -9.29 21.47 10.03
C ASP A 410 -10.09 21.01 8.80
N VAL A 411 -10.74 19.85 8.90
CA VAL A 411 -11.47 19.16 7.81
C VAL A 411 -12.73 18.48 8.35
N LEU A 412 -13.83 18.58 7.59
CA LEU A 412 -15.07 17.85 7.81
C LEU A 412 -15.48 17.06 6.54
N PRO A 413 -15.78 15.75 6.61
CA PRO A 413 -15.83 14.89 7.81
C PRO A 413 -14.52 14.78 8.58
N GLN A 414 -14.63 14.68 9.90
CA GLN A 414 -13.46 14.65 10.77
C GLN A 414 -12.67 13.36 10.56
N GLU A 415 -11.39 13.50 10.21
CA GLU A 415 -10.46 12.39 10.12
C GLU A 415 -9.14 12.71 10.83
N GLY A 416 -8.32 11.69 11.04
CA GLY A 416 -7.10 11.80 11.85
C GLY A 416 -5.93 12.52 11.18
N ALA A 417 -6.02 12.85 9.88
CA ALA A 417 -4.94 13.53 9.14
C ALA A 417 -4.80 15.00 9.56
N ALA A 418 -5.89 15.75 9.59
CA ALA A 418 -5.92 17.16 10.02
C ALA A 418 -5.84 17.36 11.56
N ALA A 419 -5.74 16.27 12.35
CA ALA A 419 -5.71 16.31 13.83
C ALA A 419 -4.28 16.13 14.40
N ASP A 420 -3.28 16.51 13.62
CA ASP A 420 -1.86 16.52 13.96
C ASP A 420 -1.54 17.82 14.74
N ASN A 421 -1.50 17.75 16.07
CA ASN A 421 -1.21 18.94 16.91
C ASN A 421 0.26 19.43 16.83
N ALA A 422 1.09 18.90 15.92
CA ALA A 422 2.54 19.08 15.94
C ALA A 422 3.08 20.00 14.83
N ASP A 423 2.46 20.06 13.64
CA ASP A 423 2.87 20.98 12.55
C ASP A 423 1.81 21.23 11.44
N GLU A 424 0.59 21.72 11.78
CA GLU A 424 -0.55 21.93 10.84
C GLU A 424 -0.30 22.84 9.61
N TRP A 425 0.88 23.44 9.48
CA TRP A 425 1.18 24.39 8.39
C TRP A 425 2.24 23.87 7.41
N GLY A 426 3.03 22.88 7.82
CA GLY A 426 4.25 22.46 7.15
C GLY A 426 4.17 21.10 6.45
N ASP A 427 3.11 20.34 6.69
CA ASP A 427 2.92 18.99 6.16
C ASP A 427 1.94 18.96 4.98
N THR A 428 1.44 17.77 4.64
CA THR A 428 0.48 17.54 3.56
C THR A 428 -0.61 16.65 4.10
N ASP A 429 -1.83 17.18 4.13
CA ASP A 429 -3.00 16.41 4.54
C ASP A 429 -3.56 15.68 3.35
N VAL A 430 -3.85 14.40 3.55
CA VAL A 430 -4.56 13.59 2.57
C VAL A 430 -5.97 13.38 3.10
N ILE A 431 -6.94 14.00 2.43
CA ILE A 431 -8.35 13.82 2.72
C ILE A 431 -8.76 12.42 2.24
N THR A 432 -9.11 11.54 3.17
CA THR A 432 -9.42 10.13 2.90
C THR A 432 -10.91 9.81 3.10
N GLU A 433 -11.66 10.73 3.68
CA GLU A 433 -13.09 10.63 3.92
C GLU A 433 -13.85 11.86 3.40
N MET A 434 -14.96 11.62 2.69
CA MET A 434 -15.90 12.65 2.24
C MET A 434 -17.33 12.19 2.57
N SER A 435 -18.24 13.14 2.77
CA SER A 435 -19.67 12.86 2.97
C SER A 435 -20.28 12.43 1.64
N GLY A 436 -20.54 11.13 1.48
CA GLY A 436 -21.17 10.57 0.28
C GLY A 436 -22.69 10.67 0.30
N PHE A 437 -23.29 10.95 -0.85
CA PHE A 437 -24.73 11.11 -1.07
C PHE A 437 -25.17 10.30 -2.29
N GLU A 438 -26.33 9.66 -2.21
CA GLU A 438 -27.01 9.04 -3.35
C GLU A 438 -28.29 9.79 -3.65
N MET A 439 -28.48 10.14 -4.92
CA MET A 439 -29.66 10.83 -5.40
C MET A 439 -30.56 9.87 -6.20
N PHE A 440 -31.86 10.01 -6.00
CA PHE A 440 -32.86 9.32 -6.79
C PHE A 440 -33.33 10.26 -7.90
N ILE A 441 -32.95 9.98 -9.15
CA ILE A 441 -33.38 10.72 -10.33
C ILE A 441 -34.65 10.05 -10.88
N PRO A 442 -35.87 10.60 -10.65
CA PRO A 442 -37.17 9.97 -10.92
C PRO A 442 -37.59 10.05 -12.41
N VAL A 443 -36.61 10.20 -13.30
CA VAL A 443 -36.74 10.29 -14.75
C VAL A 443 -35.61 9.47 -15.39
N PRO A 444 -35.70 9.13 -16.68
CA PRO A 444 -34.52 8.78 -17.45
C PRO A 444 -33.49 9.91 -17.40
N GLU A 445 -32.21 9.59 -17.52
CA GLU A 445 -31.14 10.57 -17.59
C GLU A 445 -30.06 10.01 -18.49
N LEU A 446 -30.04 10.44 -19.75
CA LEU A 446 -29.17 9.88 -20.78
C LEU A 446 -27.84 10.62 -20.80
N THR A 447 -26.81 9.93 -21.28
CA THR A 447 -25.53 10.55 -21.58
C THR A 447 -24.80 9.71 -22.61
N ILE A 448 -23.84 10.32 -23.31
CA ILE A 448 -23.13 9.71 -24.42
C ILE A 448 -21.62 9.98 -24.37
N SER A 449 -20.83 9.00 -24.76
CA SER A 449 -19.39 9.15 -24.98
C SER A 449 -18.94 8.35 -26.20
N VAL A 450 -17.75 8.67 -26.73
CA VAL A 450 -17.17 7.98 -27.88
C VAL A 450 -15.72 7.60 -27.60
N THR A 451 -15.34 6.38 -27.96
CA THR A 451 -13.98 5.88 -27.92
C THR A 451 -13.55 5.38 -29.30
N GLY A 452 -12.28 5.62 -29.65
CA GLY A 452 -11.71 5.23 -30.93
C GLY A 452 -10.45 6.05 -31.27
N PRO A 453 -9.85 5.83 -32.45
CA PRO A 453 -8.63 6.53 -32.85
C PRO A 453 -8.82 8.04 -32.92
N SER A 454 -7.93 8.80 -32.27
CA SER A 454 -7.79 10.25 -32.46
C SER A 454 -6.95 10.60 -33.69
N VAL A 455 -6.28 9.61 -34.29
CA VAL A 455 -5.51 9.74 -35.53
C VAL A 455 -5.87 8.59 -36.48
N VAL A 456 -6.20 8.92 -37.73
CA VAL A 456 -6.63 7.93 -38.74
C VAL A 456 -5.82 8.11 -40.02
N GLY A 457 -5.44 6.99 -40.65
CA GLY A 457 -4.76 7.03 -41.95
C GLY A 457 -5.70 7.40 -43.09
N LEU A 458 -5.24 8.22 -44.03
CA LEU A 458 -5.95 8.53 -45.26
C LEU A 458 -6.29 7.23 -46.02
N ASN A 459 -7.55 7.07 -46.41
CA ASN A 459 -8.07 5.87 -47.07
C ASN A 459 -7.89 4.57 -46.26
N ARG A 460 -7.68 4.64 -44.95
CA ARG A 460 -7.63 3.48 -44.03
C ARG A 460 -8.92 3.40 -43.22
N THR A 461 -9.35 2.19 -42.87
CA THR A 461 -10.61 2.00 -42.13
C THR A 461 -10.38 2.14 -40.62
N ALA A 462 -11.18 2.95 -39.95
CA ALA A 462 -11.20 3.15 -38.50
C ALA A 462 -12.53 2.70 -37.89
N ILE A 463 -12.48 2.14 -36.68
CA ILE A 463 -13.65 1.67 -35.92
C ILE A 463 -13.77 2.49 -34.65
N TYR A 464 -14.99 2.93 -34.33
CA TYR A 464 -15.33 3.71 -33.14
C TYR A 464 -16.47 3.04 -32.36
N ASN A 465 -16.41 3.15 -31.04
CA ASN A 465 -17.44 2.71 -30.11
C ASN A 465 -18.12 3.93 -29.49
N VAL A 466 -19.45 3.95 -29.52
CA VAL A 466 -20.31 4.96 -28.93
C VAL A 466 -21.01 4.33 -27.74
N THR A 467 -20.78 4.87 -26.56
CA THR A 467 -21.35 4.38 -25.32
C THR A 467 -22.47 5.31 -24.89
N VAL A 468 -23.66 4.75 -24.69
CA VAL A 468 -24.84 5.48 -24.22
C VAL A 468 -25.27 4.91 -22.87
N LYS A 469 -25.48 5.76 -21.87
CA LYS A 469 -25.89 5.35 -20.52
C LYS A 469 -27.20 6.01 -20.14
N ASN A 470 -27.97 5.35 -19.26
CA ASN A 470 -29.10 5.93 -18.56
C ASN A 470 -28.76 5.99 -17.06
N LEU A 471 -28.34 7.15 -16.56
CA LEU A 471 -28.03 7.40 -15.14
C LEU A 471 -29.30 7.45 -14.27
N GLY A 472 -30.45 7.61 -14.91
CA GLY A 472 -31.75 7.79 -14.29
C GLY A 472 -32.27 6.53 -13.59
N SER A 473 -33.28 6.71 -12.74
CA SER A 473 -33.93 5.61 -12.02
C SER A 473 -35.14 5.05 -12.76
N LEU A 474 -35.51 5.64 -13.90
CA LEU A 474 -36.56 5.12 -14.79
C LEU A 474 -35.97 4.65 -16.13
N PRO A 475 -36.59 3.63 -16.76
CA PRO A 475 -36.17 3.17 -18.08
C PRO A 475 -36.53 4.19 -19.18
N ALA A 476 -35.66 4.29 -20.19
CA ALA A 476 -35.84 5.06 -21.41
C ALA A 476 -36.16 4.12 -22.58
N SER A 477 -37.16 4.42 -23.40
CA SER A 477 -37.49 3.64 -24.60
C SER A 477 -37.61 4.52 -25.82
N GLY A 478 -37.12 4.06 -26.97
CA GLY A 478 -37.13 4.85 -28.21
C GLY A 478 -36.03 5.90 -28.29
N VAL A 479 -34.94 5.72 -27.55
CA VAL A 479 -33.79 6.62 -27.48
C VAL A 479 -33.11 6.69 -28.84
N GLU A 480 -33.09 7.84 -29.49
CA GLU A 480 -32.34 8.06 -30.74
C GLU A 480 -30.89 8.43 -30.44
N VAL A 481 -29.95 7.81 -31.16
CA VAL A 481 -28.51 8.10 -31.07
C VAL A 481 -28.02 8.45 -32.46
N LYS A 482 -27.34 9.58 -32.64
CA LYS A 482 -26.86 10.07 -33.96
C LYS A 482 -25.37 10.40 -33.86
N VAL A 483 -24.62 10.09 -34.92
CA VAL A 483 -23.20 10.43 -35.05
C VAL A 483 -23.01 11.25 -36.31
N TYR A 484 -22.20 12.30 -36.21
CA TYR A 484 -21.88 13.27 -37.25
C TYR A 484 -20.37 13.40 -37.41
N LEU A 485 -19.94 13.71 -38.63
CA LEU A 485 -18.57 14.08 -38.95
C LEU A 485 -18.59 15.47 -39.61
N ASN A 486 -18.01 16.48 -38.97
CA ASN A 486 -18.13 17.89 -39.38
C ASN A 486 -19.59 18.25 -39.71
N ASP A 487 -20.52 17.98 -38.78
CA ASP A 487 -21.97 18.17 -38.91
C ASP A 487 -22.69 17.35 -39.99
N THR A 488 -21.98 16.46 -40.71
CA THR A 488 -22.60 15.56 -41.70
C THR A 488 -23.01 14.25 -41.03
N PRO A 489 -24.28 13.81 -41.12
CA PRO A 489 -24.72 12.55 -40.52
C PRO A 489 -23.92 11.35 -41.03
N LEU A 490 -23.39 10.56 -40.11
CA LEU A 490 -22.57 9.39 -40.37
C LEU A 490 -23.26 8.09 -39.98
N SER A 491 -23.95 8.04 -38.82
CA SER A 491 -24.66 6.84 -38.33
C SER A 491 -25.80 7.21 -37.39
N ASN A 492 -26.78 6.32 -37.25
CA ASN A 492 -27.87 6.45 -36.27
C ASN A 492 -28.35 5.11 -35.73
N TRP A 493 -28.92 5.12 -34.53
CA TRP A 493 -29.54 3.99 -33.87
C TRP A 493 -30.79 4.42 -33.09
N THR A 494 -31.68 3.47 -32.83
CA THR A 494 -32.78 3.62 -31.87
C THR A 494 -32.69 2.49 -30.84
N ILE A 495 -32.55 2.84 -29.56
CA ILE A 495 -32.33 1.89 -28.47
C ILE A 495 -33.36 2.05 -27.34
N SER A 496 -33.26 1.20 -26.33
CA SER A 496 -34.02 1.31 -25.08
C SER A 496 -33.09 0.89 -23.96
N LEU A 497 -33.05 1.67 -22.89
CA LEU A 497 -32.14 1.50 -21.76
C LEU A 497 -32.97 1.37 -20.49
N SER A 498 -32.72 0.32 -19.72
CA SER A 498 -33.23 0.20 -18.36
C SER A 498 -32.61 1.27 -17.46
N ALA A 499 -33.16 1.48 -16.28
CA ALA A 499 -32.55 2.36 -15.28
C ALA A 499 -31.12 1.88 -14.94
N GLY A 500 -30.14 2.78 -15.00
CA GLY A 500 -28.71 2.46 -14.79
C GLY A 500 -28.03 1.67 -15.92
N GLU A 501 -28.72 1.36 -17.03
CA GLU A 501 -28.15 0.54 -18.12
C GLU A 501 -27.18 1.35 -18.98
N GLU A 502 -26.13 0.68 -19.45
CA GLU A 502 -25.19 1.17 -20.46
C GLU A 502 -25.23 0.27 -21.71
N ARG A 503 -25.08 0.88 -22.89
CA ARG A 503 -25.02 0.17 -24.17
C ARG A 503 -23.94 0.73 -25.07
N GLU A 504 -23.12 -0.17 -25.59
CA GLU A 504 -22.09 0.14 -26.60
C GLU A 504 -22.65 -0.10 -28.02
N LEU A 505 -22.41 0.86 -28.91
CA LEU A 505 -22.77 0.84 -30.33
C LEU A 505 -21.49 1.07 -31.15
N THR A 506 -21.38 0.51 -32.35
CA THR A 506 -20.15 0.64 -33.16
C THR A 506 -20.43 1.17 -34.56
N PHE A 507 -19.54 2.03 -35.05
CA PHE A 507 -19.55 2.47 -36.45
C PHE A 507 -18.13 2.47 -37.05
N VAL A 508 -18.09 2.47 -38.38
CA VAL A 508 -16.85 2.38 -39.16
C VAL A 508 -16.72 3.62 -40.04
N TRP A 509 -15.54 4.22 -40.08
CA TRP A 509 -15.22 5.39 -40.89
C TRP A 509 -13.95 5.17 -41.73
N LYS A 510 -14.01 5.57 -43.00
CA LYS A 510 -12.86 5.53 -43.93
C LYS A 510 -12.68 6.92 -44.55
N PRO A 511 -11.75 7.75 -44.06
CA PRO A 511 -11.56 9.10 -44.60
C PRO A 511 -10.94 9.07 -45.98
N ASN A 512 -11.31 10.03 -46.82
CA ASN A 512 -10.82 10.19 -48.19
C ASN A 512 -9.95 11.44 -48.40
N GLU A 513 -9.85 12.32 -47.39
CA GLU A 513 -9.01 13.52 -47.39
C GLU A 513 -8.32 13.70 -46.03
N THR A 514 -7.08 14.21 -46.04
CA THR A 514 -6.34 14.54 -44.82
C THR A 514 -6.85 15.84 -44.19
N GLY A 515 -6.64 15.98 -42.88
CA GLY A 515 -7.08 17.15 -42.12
C GLY A 515 -7.71 16.78 -40.79
N ARG A 516 -8.10 17.80 -40.02
CA ARG A 516 -8.79 17.63 -38.74
C ARG A 516 -10.29 17.56 -38.95
N TYR A 517 -10.92 16.52 -38.43
CA TYR A 517 -12.36 16.32 -38.41
C TYR A 517 -12.88 16.40 -36.98
N ILE A 518 -14.13 16.82 -36.82
CA ILE A 518 -14.86 16.80 -35.55
C ILE A 518 -15.89 15.69 -35.66
N LEU A 519 -15.72 14.66 -34.83
CA LEU A 519 -16.71 13.62 -34.65
C LEU A 519 -17.63 14.04 -33.50
N LYS A 520 -18.92 14.13 -33.76
CA LYS A 520 -19.96 14.48 -32.78
C LYS A 520 -20.92 13.33 -32.62
N ALA A 521 -21.23 12.92 -31.40
CA ALA A 521 -22.28 11.97 -31.09
C ALA A 521 -23.34 12.64 -30.22
N THR A 522 -24.62 12.38 -30.48
CA THR A 522 -25.76 12.89 -29.72
C THR A 522 -26.68 11.74 -29.33
N VAL A 523 -27.34 11.87 -28.19
CA VAL A 523 -28.44 11.01 -27.73
C VAL A 523 -29.66 11.90 -27.48
N ASP A 524 -30.86 11.43 -27.83
CA ASP A 524 -32.13 12.19 -27.75
C ASP A 524 -32.03 13.65 -28.24
N GLU A 525 -31.37 13.88 -29.38
CA GLU A 525 -31.13 15.24 -29.92
C GLU A 525 -32.42 16.07 -30.14
N ASP A 526 -33.56 15.39 -30.35
CA ASP A 526 -34.86 16.00 -30.54
C ASP A 526 -35.59 16.33 -29.20
N ASN A 527 -34.98 16.01 -28.04
CA ASN A 527 -35.46 16.22 -26.68
C ASN A 527 -36.92 15.73 -26.53
N LEU A 528 -37.12 14.44 -26.80
CA LEU A 528 -38.43 13.78 -26.74
C LEU A 528 -38.63 13.01 -25.44
N ILE A 529 -37.54 12.61 -24.78
CA ILE A 529 -37.51 11.96 -23.49
C ILE A 529 -37.21 13.05 -22.48
N LYS A 530 -38.10 13.23 -21.49
CA LYS A 530 -37.85 14.21 -20.45
C LYS A 530 -36.78 13.67 -19.49
N GLU A 531 -35.66 14.37 -19.41
CA GLU A 531 -34.52 14.00 -18.57
C GLU A 531 -34.33 15.00 -17.41
N ALA A 532 -33.37 14.73 -16.52
CA ALA A 532 -33.01 15.67 -15.46
C ALA A 532 -31.99 16.71 -15.96
N ASN A 533 -31.09 16.29 -16.84
CA ASN A 533 -30.19 17.16 -17.59
C ASN A 533 -30.27 16.83 -19.08
N GLU A 534 -30.51 17.85 -19.90
CA GLU A 534 -30.59 17.71 -21.36
C GLU A 534 -29.28 18.14 -22.05
N ASP A 535 -28.34 18.72 -21.28
CA ASP A 535 -27.11 19.33 -21.81
C ASP A 535 -25.92 18.34 -21.88
N ASN A 536 -26.03 17.16 -21.25
CA ASN A 536 -25.04 16.08 -21.27
C ASN A 536 -25.29 15.02 -22.38
N ASN A 537 -26.22 15.35 -23.29
CA ASN A 537 -26.67 14.49 -24.38
C ASN A 537 -25.85 14.61 -25.67
N ALA A 538 -24.69 15.27 -25.62
CA ALA A 538 -23.77 15.40 -26.75
C ALA A 538 -22.29 15.25 -26.35
N PHE A 539 -21.52 14.61 -27.22
CA PHE A 539 -20.06 14.44 -27.08
C PHE A 539 -19.35 14.79 -28.38
N GLU A 540 -18.18 15.43 -28.29
CA GLU A 540 -17.36 15.78 -29.46
C GLU A 540 -15.89 15.37 -29.27
N MET A 541 -15.26 14.84 -30.31
CA MET A 541 -13.82 14.58 -30.35
C MET A 541 -13.19 15.02 -31.67
N GLY A 542 -11.96 15.52 -31.59
CA GLY A 542 -11.15 15.84 -32.77
C GLY A 542 -10.41 14.61 -33.28
N VAL A 543 -10.52 14.34 -34.58
CA VAL A 543 -9.77 13.26 -35.25
C VAL A 543 -8.89 13.84 -36.35
N ASN A 544 -7.58 13.56 -36.29
CA ASN A 544 -6.63 13.98 -37.31
C ASN A 544 -6.45 12.88 -38.36
N VAL A 545 -6.83 13.17 -39.61
CA VAL A 545 -6.56 12.29 -40.74
C VAL A 545 -5.23 12.67 -41.37
N MET A 546 -4.32 11.72 -41.43
CA MET A 546 -2.96 11.93 -41.91
C MET A 546 -2.61 10.98 -43.05
N TRP A 547 -1.70 11.41 -43.90
CA TRP A 547 -1.11 10.50 -44.89
C TRP A 547 -0.05 9.66 -44.18
N VAL A 548 -0.21 8.33 -44.24
CA VAL A 548 0.82 7.37 -43.84
C VAL A 548 1.37 6.78 -45.12
N GLY A 549 2.70 6.77 -45.24
CA GLY A 549 3.38 6.43 -46.49
C GLY A 549 3.08 5.03 -47.00
N ASP A 550 3.13 4.86 -48.32
CA ASP A 550 3.16 3.54 -48.94
C ASP A 550 4.58 3.00 -48.78
N ILE A 551 4.78 2.04 -47.87
CA ILE A 551 6.05 1.35 -47.67
C ILE A 551 6.27 0.37 -48.83
N ASP A 552 7.39 0.50 -49.54
CA ASP A 552 7.85 -0.43 -50.56
C ASP A 552 8.97 -1.29 -49.98
N VAL A 553 8.72 -2.58 -49.81
CA VAL A 553 9.66 -3.47 -49.11
C VAL A 553 10.82 -3.86 -50.03
N ASP A 554 11.78 -2.94 -50.19
CA ASP A 554 12.96 -3.10 -51.04
C ASP A 554 14.30 -2.92 -50.30
N GLY A 555 14.23 -2.50 -49.03
CA GLY A 555 15.36 -2.23 -48.16
C GLY A 555 15.83 -0.78 -48.20
N ASP A 556 15.25 0.12 -49.00
CA ASP A 556 15.60 1.55 -49.03
C ASP A 556 14.77 2.36 -48.02
N PRO A 557 15.34 2.82 -46.89
CA PRO A 557 14.56 3.39 -45.78
C PRO A 557 13.99 4.80 -46.05
N THR A 558 13.96 5.26 -47.31
CA THR A 558 13.53 6.61 -47.69
C THR A 558 12.01 6.79 -47.72
N ASP A 559 11.27 5.69 -47.72
CA ASP A 559 9.82 5.62 -47.54
C ASP A 559 9.41 5.67 -46.04
N TRP A 560 10.36 5.52 -45.11
CA TRP A 560 10.17 5.76 -43.67
C TRP A 560 10.48 7.21 -43.27
N PRO A 561 9.81 7.76 -42.25
CA PRO A 561 10.10 9.11 -41.77
C PRO A 561 11.46 9.18 -41.04
N GLU A 562 12.26 10.18 -41.36
CA GLU A 562 13.48 10.49 -40.59
C GLU A 562 13.13 11.23 -39.30
N VAL A 563 13.48 10.64 -38.15
CA VAL A 563 13.25 11.22 -36.82
C VAL A 563 14.57 11.32 -36.05
N SER A 564 14.77 12.44 -35.34
CA SER A 564 15.90 12.62 -34.42
C SER A 564 15.46 12.33 -32.99
N LEU A 565 15.98 11.25 -32.40
CA LEU A 565 15.69 10.80 -31.04
C LEU A 565 16.98 10.68 -30.22
N ALA A 566 16.85 10.67 -28.90
CA ALA A 566 17.97 10.31 -28.02
C ALA A 566 18.25 8.80 -28.10
N PRO A 567 19.48 8.34 -27.83
CA PRO A 567 19.76 6.91 -27.65
C PRO A 567 18.80 6.28 -26.63
N ASN A 568 18.38 5.05 -26.89
CA ASN A 568 17.49 4.24 -26.05
C ASN A 568 16.15 4.92 -25.77
N SER A 569 15.56 5.55 -26.81
CA SER A 569 14.27 6.22 -26.71
C SER A 569 13.43 5.97 -27.96
N TYR A 570 12.12 6.21 -27.85
CA TYR A 570 11.19 6.00 -28.95
C TYR A 570 10.24 7.17 -29.15
N THR A 571 9.59 7.17 -30.32
CA THR A 571 8.41 7.99 -30.58
C THR A 571 7.38 7.20 -31.38
N VAL A 572 6.14 7.68 -31.33
CA VAL A 572 5.12 7.36 -32.33
C VAL A 572 4.76 8.66 -33.02
N GLN A 573 5.14 8.79 -34.29
CA GLN A 573 4.88 9.97 -35.08
C GLN A 573 4.23 9.55 -36.40
N ASP A 574 3.13 10.22 -36.76
CA ASP A 574 2.45 10.06 -38.06
C ASP A 574 2.08 8.59 -38.39
N GLY A 575 1.73 7.80 -37.38
CA GLY A 575 1.38 6.39 -37.55
C GLY A 575 2.57 5.43 -37.66
N VAL A 576 3.77 5.91 -37.34
CA VAL A 576 5.03 5.16 -37.36
C VAL A 576 5.63 5.16 -35.96
N PHE A 577 5.84 3.98 -35.41
CA PHE A 577 6.68 3.77 -34.23
C PHE A 577 8.14 3.71 -34.67
N ILE A 578 9.02 4.42 -33.96
CA ILE A 578 10.47 4.36 -34.15
C ILE A 578 11.14 4.26 -32.78
N TRP A 579 11.87 3.17 -32.57
CA TRP A 579 12.85 3.01 -31.50
C TRP A 579 14.24 3.39 -32.03
N ASN A 580 14.94 4.28 -31.32
CA ASN A 580 16.31 4.65 -31.60
C ASN A 580 17.24 4.03 -30.56
N ASP A 581 18.10 3.14 -31.01
CA ASP A 581 18.98 2.32 -30.17
C ASP A 581 20.40 2.93 -30.06
N ALA A 582 21.14 2.57 -29.01
CA ALA A 582 22.40 3.22 -28.69
C ALA A 582 23.56 2.67 -29.51
N SER A 583 23.84 3.31 -30.65
CA SER A 583 24.95 2.90 -31.52
C SER A 583 26.27 2.56 -30.81
N GLY A 584 26.76 1.33 -31.03
CA GLY A 584 28.04 0.85 -30.50
C GLY A 584 27.98 0.18 -29.13
N ASP A 585 26.82 -0.30 -28.73
CA ASP A 585 26.58 -1.01 -27.48
C ASP A 585 26.46 -2.54 -27.62
N GLN A 586 26.55 -3.05 -28.86
CA GLN A 586 26.63 -4.48 -29.16
C GLN A 586 27.86 -5.17 -28.52
N ARG A 587 27.78 -6.49 -28.39
CA ARG A 587 28.92 -7.31 -27.98
C ARG A 587 29.98 -7.42 -29.08
N THR A 588 31.26 -7.37 -28.66
CA THR A 588 32.41 -7.34 -29.59
C THR A 588 33.36 -8.55 -29.45
N ASP A 589 33.02 -9.54 -28.60
CA ASP A 589 33.92 -10.65 -28.24
C ASP A 589 34.38 -11.49 -29.46
N LYS A 590 33.58 -11.52 -30.53
CA LYS A 590 33.81 -12.33 -31.73
C LYS A 590 34.40 -11.55 -32.90
N ASP A 591 34.63 -10.24 -32.75
CA ASP A 591 35.05 -9.34 -33.82
C ASP A 591 36.22 -9.91 -34.63
N GLN A 592 37.24 -10.47 -33.98
CA GLN A 592 38.44 -10.97 -34.65
C GLN A 592 38.19 -12.07 -35.71
N TYR A 593 37.04 -12.74 -35.65
CA TYR A 593 36.68 -13.85 -36.53
C TYR A 593 35.63 -13.51 -37.59
N LEU A 594 35.03 -12.32 -37.53
CA LEU A 594 34.00 -11.87 -38.47
C LEU A 594 34.60 -11.34 -39.78
N PRO A 595 33.82 -11.33 -40.89
CA PRO A 595 34.17 -10.58 -42.09
C PRO A 595 34.51 -9.12 -41.75
N GLY A 596 35.65 -8.60 -42.22
CA GLY A 596 36.12 -7.24 -41.89
C GLY A 596 36.52 -6.99 -40.43
N LYS A 597 36.48 -8.04 -39.59
CA LYS A 597 36.85 -8.06 -38.17
C LYS A 597 36.08 -7.07 -37.26
N ARG A 598 34.78 -6.89 -37.52
CA ARG A 598 33.91 -5.94 -36.81
C ARG A 598 32.48 -6.46 -36.76
N SER A 599 31.80 -6.29 -35.63
CA SER A 599 30.40 -6.67 -35.39
C SER A 599 29.38 -5.57 -35.71
N SER A 600 29.81 -4.42 -36.27
CA SER A 600 28.94 -3.26 -36.55
C SER A 600 27.76 -3.53 -37.49
N HIS A 601 27.73 -4.67 -38.17
CA HIS A 601 26.62 -5.08 -39.04
C HIS A 601 25.47 -5.73 -38.26
N ALA A 602 25.69 -6.07 -36.99
CA ALA A 602 24.70 -6.60 -36.05
C ALA A 602 24.38 -5.63 -34.90
N ASP A 603 25.00 -4.44 -34.91
CA ASP A 603 24.76 -3.28 -34.04
C ASP A 603 23.50 -2.56 -34.53
N LEU A 604 22.38 -2.85 -33.89
CA LEU A 604 21.05 -2.32 -34.19
C LEU A 604 21.04 -0.85 -33.77
N THR A 605 20.55 0.03 -34.64
CA THR A 605 20.47 1.47 -34.34
C THR A 605 19.06 2.01 -34.40
N GLU A 606 18.16 1.32 -35.11
CA GLU A 606 16.77 1.74 -35.22
C GLU A 606 15.86 0.54 -35.48
N VAL A 607 14.69 0.53 -34.83
CA VAL A 607 13.57 -0.35 -35.18
C VAL A 607 12.35 0.49 -35.49
N GLY A 608 11.84 0.38 -36.72
CA GLY A 608 10.62 1.03 -37.15
C GLY A 608 9.45 0.03 -37.23
N VAL A 609 8.26 0.45 -36.83
CA VAL A 609 7.02 -0.30 -37.06
C VAL A 609 5.93 0.63 -37.58
N THR A 610 5.32 0.27 -38.70
CA THR A 610 4.09 0.91 -39.17
C THR A 610 3.17 -0.13 -39.79
N LYS A 611 2.00 0.29 -40.27
CA LYS A 611 1.08 -0.61 -40.93
C LYS A 611 0.20 0.09 -41.93
N ASP A 612 -0.43 -0.71 -42.75
CA ASP A 612 -1.39 -0.24 -43.73
C ASP A 612 -2.65 -1.13 -43.74
N ASP A 613 -3.39 -1.26 -44.85
CA ASP A 613 -4.55 -2.17 -44.95
C ASP A 613 -4.15 -3.60 -45.33
N ARG A 614 -2.89 -3.83 -45.72
CA ARG A 614 -2.39 -5.14 -46.18
C ARG A 614 -1.33 -5.73 -45.27
N TYR A 615 -0.41 -4.92 -44.73
CA TYR A 615 0.75 -5.38 -43.99
C TYR A 615 0.98 -4.59 -42.68
N ILE A 616 1.61 -5.25 -41.72
CA ILE A 616 2.45 -4.61 -40.71
C ILE A 616 3.89 -4.65 -41.23
N TYR A 617 4.55 -3.50 -41.23
CA TYR A 617 5.91 -3.33 -41.72
C TYR A 617 6.88 -3.19 -40.55
N PHE A 618 8.05 -3.81 -40.67
CA PHE A 618 9.19 -3.65 -39.78
C PHE A 618 10.38 -3.09 -40.57
N LEU A 619 11.09 -2.13 -39.97
CA LEU A 619 12.39 -1.64 -40.41
C LEU A 619 13.44 -1.95 -39.36
N PHE A 620 14.60 -2.44 -39.79
CA PHE A 620 15.78 -2.61 -38.96
C PHE A 620 16.95 -1.84 -39.60
N LYS A 621 17.49 -0.85 -38.90
CA LYS A 621 18.73 -0.17 -39.31
C LYS A 621 19.90 -0.60 -38.44
N PHE A 622 21.05 -0.76 -39.07
CA PHE A 622 22.29 -1.14 -38.41
C PHE A 622 23.34 -0.07 -38.56
N ARG A 623 24.30 -0.04 -37.64
CA ARG A 623 25.37 0.97 -37.65
C ARG A 623 26.22 0.93 -38.92
N ASN A 624 26.66 -0.26 -39.37
CA ASN A 624 27.42 -0.43 -40.60
C ASN A 624 27.52 -1.90 -41.06
N MET A 625 26.89 -2.21 -42.20
CA MET A 625 26.84 -3.55 -42.82
C MET A 625 27.82 -3.75 -43.99
N SER A 626 28.66 -2.77 -44.31
CA SER A 626 29.53 -2.79 -45.50
C SER A 626 30.57 -3.91 -45.55
N ASN A 627 30.84 -4.57 -44.41
CA ASN A 627 31.84 -5.62 -44.27
C ASN A 627 31.31 -7.03 -44.56
N ILE A 628 30.02 -7.19 -44.83
CA ILE A 628 29.37 -8.47 -45.15
C ILE A 628 28.68 -8.44 -46.52
N LYS A 629 28.41 -9.63 -47.05
CA LYS A 629 27.49 -9.89 -48.16
C LYS A 629 26.46 -10.93 -47.73
N ILE A 630 25.33 -10.99 -48.43
CA ILE A 630 24.37 -12.07 -48.24
C ILE A 630 25.06 -13.41 -48.51
N GLY A 631 24.88 -14.38 -47.63
CA GLY A 631 25.51 -15.71 -47.67
C GLY A 631 26.89 -15.80 -47.01
N ASP A 632 27.44 -14.72 -46.46
CA ASP A 632 28.68 -14.79 -45.68
C ASP A 632 28.44 -15.50 -44.33
N ASN A 633 29.41 -16.33 -43.91
CA ASN A 633 29.42 -16.85 -42.55
C ASN A 633 29.71 -15.72 -41.56
N GLY A 634 28.87 -15.60 -40.53
CA GLY A 634 28.89 -14.50 -39.59
C GLY A 634 28.09 -13.27 -40.04
N ALA A 635 27.33 -13.34 -41.14
CA ALA A 635 26.39 -12.27 -41.52
C ALA A 635 25.27 -12.09 -40.47
N THR A 636 24.54 -10.98 -40.52
CA THR A 636 23.53 -10.66 -39.50
C THR A 636 22.38 -11.67 -39.47
N PHE A 637 21.99 -12.07 -38.27
CA PHE A 637 20.77 -12.82 -37.96
C PHE A 637 19.85 -11.91 -37.13
N ILE A 638 18.55 -11.92 -37.39
CA ILE A 638 17.57 -11.15 -36.62
C ILE A 638 16.43 -12.08 -36.22
N ALA A 639 16.11 -12.13 -34.94
CA ALA A 639 15.00 -12.87 -34.38
C ALA A 639 14.03 -11.89 -33.70
N VAL A 640 12.76 -11.93 -34.11
CA VAL A 640 11.71 -11.04 -33.61
C VAL A 640 10.52 -11.89 -33.16
N PRO A 641 10.47 -12.27 -31.88
CA PRO A 641 9.31 -12.92 -31.28
C PRO A 641 8.15 -11.91 -31.18
N ILE A 642 6.96 -12.33 -31.61
CA ILE A 642 5.75 -11.52 -31.69
C ILE A 642 4.60 -12.24 -30.98
N ASP A 643 3.99 -11.54 -30.03
CA ASP A 643 2.85 -12.00 -29.25
C ASP A 643 1.61 -11.15 -29.58
N TYR A 644 0.55 -11.81 -30.05
CA TYR A 644 -0.69 -11.13 -30.42
C TYR A 644 -1.96 -11.91 -30.01
N LYS A 645 -1.82 -13.03 -29.27
CA LYS A 645 -2.95 -13.83 -28.76
C LYS A 645 -2.53 -14.77 -27.62
N ASP A 646 -3.51 -15.36 -26.92
CA ASP A 646 -3.28 -16.21 -25.74
C ASP A 646 -2.74 -17.61 -26.07
N ASP A 647 -1.42 -17.79 -26.04
CA ASP A 647 -0.61 -19.01 -25.93
C ASP A 647 0.84 -18.66 -26.33
N GLY A 648 1.84 -19.52 -26.19
CA GLY A 648 3.16 -19.15 -26.73
C GLY A 648 4.36 -19.93 -26.25
N ALA A 649 5.49 -19.63 -26.89
CA ALA A 649 6.82 -20.10 -26.52
C ALA A 649 7.64 -18.96 -25.91
N ASP A 650 8.79 -19.29 -25.34
CA ASP A 650 9.65 -18.36 -24.60
C ASP A 650 11.12 -18.40 -25.04
N TRP A 651 11.43 -18.90 -26.24
CA TRP A 651 12.81 -19.03 -26.73
C TRP A 651 13.05 -18.24 -28.02
N PHE A 652 14.24 -17.64 -28.16
CA PHE A 652 14.64 -17.08 -29.45
C PHE A 652 14.98 -18.17 -30.47
N ALA A 653 14.66 -17.91 -31.74
CA ALA A 653 14.95 -18.79 -32.85
C ALA A 653 16.46 -18.84 -33.17
N GLY A 654 16.89 -19.84 -33.94
CA GLY A 654 18.30 -19.99 -34.34
C GLY A 654 19.21 -20.58 -33.25
N GLN A 655 18.62 -21.12 -32.18
CA GLN A 655 19.32 -21.72 -31.03
C GLN A 655 20.24 -20.71 -30.32
N MET A 656 19.76 -19.48 -30.12
CA MET A 656 20.52 -18.42 -29.44
C MET A 656 20.84 -18.67 -27.96
N ASP A 657 20.39 -19.81 -27.40
CA ASP A 657 20.53 -20.15 -25.98
C ASP A 657 19.93 -19.12 -25.00
N THR A 658 18.97 -18.32 -25.48
CA THR A 658 18.34 -17.21 -24.75
C THR A 658 16.82 -17.31 -24.74
N LYS A 659 16.21 -16.96 -23.60
CA LYS A 659 14.76 -16.86 -23.44
C LYS A 659 14.24 -15.45 -23.69
N THR A 660 12.99 -15.35 -24.12
CA THR A 660 12.22 -14.10 -24.20
C THR A 660 11.52 -13.83 -22.87
N VAL A 661 11.23 -12.56 -22.58
CA VAL A 661 10.39 -12.19 -21.42
C VAL A 661 8.91 -12.14 -21.77
N ILE A 662 8.57 -12.08 -23.05
CA ILE A 662 7.20 -12.28 -23.54
C ILE A 662 6.98 -13.75 -23.94
N SER A 663 5.77 -14.25 -23.75
CA SER A 663 5.34 -15.50 -24.38
C SER A 663 4.79 -15.17 -25.76
N TRP A 664 5.36 -15.73 -26.82
CA TRP A 664 5.08 -15.35 -28.21
C TRP A 664 4.47 -16.49 -29.03
N ASN A 665 3.61 -16.16 -29.99
CA ASN A 665 2.93 -17.16 -30.84
C ASN A 665 3.59 -17.33 -32.21
N LEU A 666 4.25 -16.28 -32.70
CA LEU A 666 4.94 -16.24 -33.98
C LEU A 666 6.30 -15.58 -33.80
N GLN A 667 7.32 -16.10 -34.45
CA GLN A 667 8.64 -15.48 -34.45
C GLN A 667 9.10 -15.28 -35.89
N MET A 668 9.36 -14.03 -36.25
CA MET A 668 9.95 -13.63 -37.52
C MET A 668 11.46 -13.81 -37.45
N VAL A 669 12.05 -14.42 -38.47
CA VAL A 669 13.49 -14.69 -38.52
C VAL A 669 14.08 -14.26 -39.85
N ILE A 670 15.15 -13.47 -39.77
CA ILE A 670 15.92 -12.98 -40.91
C ILE A 670 17.31 -13.59 -40.83
N ASN A 671 17.68 -14.39 -41.84
CA ASN A 671 18.96 -15.08 -41.88
C ASN A 671 19.79 -14.62 -43.10
N LEU A 672 20.73 -13.69 -42.89
CA LEU A 672 21.57 -13.19 -43.97
C LEU A 672 22.70 -14.14 -44.39
N CYS A 673 22.91 -15.29 -43.72
CA CYS A 673 23.75 -16.39 -44.22
C CYS A 673 22.96 -17.30 -45.21
N SER A 674 22.00 -16.71 -45.91
CA SER A 674 21.17 -17.43 -46.87
C SER A 674 21.99 -17.96 -48.06
N ASP A 675 21.64 -19.15 -48.54
CA ASP A 675 22.10 -19.63 -49.85
C ASP A 675 21.33 -18.99 -51.02
N GLN A 676 20.29 -18.21 -50.72
CA GLN A 676 19.60 -17.33 -51.64
C GLN A 676 20.41 -16.03 -51.76
N HIS A 677 20.59 -15.53 -52.98
CA HIS A 677 21.27 -14.24 -53.22
C HIS A 677 22.73 -14.17 -52.73
N THR A 678 23.42 -15.30 -52.59
CA THR A 678 24.82 -15.33 -52.11
C THR A 678 25.75 -14.40 -52.90
N GLY A 679 26.51 -13.59 -52.18
CA GLY A 679 27.45 -12.60 -52.70
C GLY A 679 26.83 -11.26 -53.13
N GLN A 680 25.52 -11.10 -52.98
CA GLN A 680 24.81 -9.84 -53.27
C GLN A 680 24.81 -8.91 -52.05
N THR A 681 24.57 -7.63 -52.28
CA THR A 681 24.38 -6.61 -51.24
C THR A 681 22.96 -6.06 -51.19
N HIS A 682 22.10 -6.47 -52.11
CA HIS A 682 20.69 -6.09 -52.18
C HIS A 682 19.88 -7.32 -52.57
N ALA A 683 18.71 -7.52 -51.96
CA ALA A 683 17.79 -8.60 -52.32
C ALA A 683 16.36 -8.27 -51.92
N VAL A 684 15.39 -8.68 -52.76
CA VAL A 684 13.96 -8.69 -52.42
C VAL A 684 13.47 -10.12 -52.63
N ALA A 685 12.85 -10.71 -51.60
CA ALA A 685 12.43 -12.10 -51.62
C ALA A 685 11.12 -12.31 -50.84
N PRO A 686 10.29 -13.30 -51.21
CA PRO A 686 9.16 -13.72 -50.39
C PRO A 686 9.64 -14.53 -49.17
N GLY A 687 8.78 -14.67 -48.16
CA GLY A 687 9.01 -15.60 -47.05
C GLY A 687 9.21 -17.05 -47.53
N GLY A 688 10.24 -17.71 -46.99
CA GLY A 688 10.60 -19.09 -47.33
C GLY A 688 10.14 -20.12 -46.30
N SER A 689 10.38 -21.40 -46.62
CA SER A 689 9.95 -22.55 -45.80
C SER A 689 11.11 -23.37 -45.21
N GLY A 690 12.33 -22.82 -45.22
CA GLY A 690 13.51 -23.47 -44.66
C GLY A 690 14.42 -22.51 -43.91
N LEU A 691 15.24 -23.03 -42.98
CA LEU A 691 16.12 -22.26 -42.10
C LEU A 691 17.18 -21.40 -42.83
N LYS A 692 17.49 -21.73 -44.08
CA LYS A 692 18.41 -20.95 -44.95
C LYS A 692 17.70 -19.90 -45.80
N SER A 693 16.38 -19.76 -45.67
CA SER A 693 15.65 -18.70 -46.38
C SER A 693 16.04 -17.34 -45.81
N LEU A 694 16.04 -16.31 -46.65
CA LEU A 694 16.36 -14.95 -46.21
C LEU A 694 15.39 -14.45 -45.12
N LEU A 695 14.10 -14.79 -45.25
CA LEU A 695 13.02 -14.59 -44.28
C LEU A 695 12.29 -15.92 -44.06
N TYR A 696 12.01 -16.27 -42.81
CA TYR A 696 11.10 -17.36 -42.46
C TYR A 696 10.42 -17.09 -41.11
N PHE A 697 9.34 -17.82 -40.82
CA PHE A 697 8.58 -17.66 -39.59
C PHE A 697 8.51 -18.97 -38.83
N VAL A 698 8.50 -18.90 -37.50
CA VAL A 698 8.43 -20.05 -36.61
C VAL A 698 7.23 -19.89 -35.67
N ASN A 699 6.48 -20.97 -35.44
CA ASN A 699 5.39 -20.98 -34.46
C ASN A 699 5.90 -21.33 -33.04
N ALA A 700 5.02 -21.29 -32.04
CA ALA A 700 5.35 -21.65 -30.66
C ALA A 700 5.85 -23.11 -30.47
N ASN A 701 5.65 -24.02 -31.44
CA ASN A 701 6.20 -25.38 -31.38
C ASN A 701 7.64 -25.46 -31.93
N GLY A 702 8.22 -24.35 -32.38
CA GLY A 702 9.52 -24.35 -33.07
C GLY A 702 9.44 -24.80 -34.53
N GLU A 703 8.24 -24.94 -35.10
CA GLU A 703 8.07 -25.38 -36.49
C GLU A 703 8.05 -24.19 -37.43
N ILE A 704 8.72 -24.31 -38.59
CA ILE A 704 8.65 -23.30 -39.64
C ILE A 704 7.23 -23.28 -40.22
N VAL A 705 6.60 -22.11 -40.20
CA VAL A 705 5.27 -21.89 -40.77
C VAL A 705 5.36 -20.97 -41.98
N PRO A 706 4.75 -21.35 -43.12
CA PRO A 706 4.68 -20.47 -44.28
C PRO A 706 3.71 -19.32 -43.97
N VAL A 707 4.17 -18.09 -44.20
CA VAL A 707 3.33 -16.88 -44.18
C VAL A 707 3.23 -16.41 -45.62
N GLU A 708 2.13 -16.76 -46.29
CA GLU A 708 1.87 -16.36 -47.68
C GLU A 708 1.91 -14.83 -47.81
N ASP A 709 2.34 -14.31 -48.97
CA ASP A 709 2.46 -12.87 -49.24
C ASP A 709 3.44 -12.06 -48.35
N SER A 710 4.13 -12.69 -47.38
CA SER A 710 5.22 -12.03 -46.67
C SER A 710 6.41 -11.72 -47.58
N ILE A 711 7.07 -10.59 -47.34
CA ILE A 711 8.14 -10.05 -48.19
C ILE A 711 9.25 -9.45 -47.34
N ILE A 712 10.50 -9.62 -47.79
CA ILE A 712 11.69 -9.00 -47.22
C ILE A 712 12.47 -8.22 -48.29
N GLY A 713 12.93 -7.03 -47.92
CA GLY A 713 13.86 -6.19 -48.68
C GLY A 713 15.14 -5.99 -47.86
N VAL A 714 16.30 -6.21 -48.46
CA VAL A 714 17.61 -6.04 -47.83
C VAL A 714 18.46 -5.11 -48.68
N ASP A 715 19.04 -4.07 -48.08
CA ASP A 715 20.04 -3.19 -48.69
C ASP A 715 21.22 -2.97 -47.72
N LEU A 716 22.29 -3.75 -47.90
CA LEU A 716 23.50 -3.67 -47.07
C LEU A 716 24.29 -2.39 -47.32
N SER A 717 24.04 -1.66 -48.42
CA SER A 717 24.68 -0.38 -48.71
C SER A 717 24.01 0.78 -47.96
N LYS A 718 22.74 0.61 -47.59
CA LYS A 718 21.96 1.51 -46.72
C LYS A 718 21.94 1.06 -45.25
N ASN A 719 22.47 -0.14 -44.97
CA ASN A 719 22.50 -0.77 -43.65
C ASN A 719 21.12 -1.14 -43.11
N THR A 720 20.22 -1.58 -43.99
CA THR A 720 18.80 -1.68 -43.69
C THR A 720 18.19 -3.00 -44.15
N VAL A 721 17.20 -3.43 -43.38
CA VAL A 721 16.32 -4.56 -43.70
C VAL A 721 14.88 -4.17 -43.41
N GLU A 722 13.99 -4.47 -44.35
CA GLU A 722 12.57 -4.22 -44.27
C GLU A 722 11.78 -5.51 -44.42
N VAL A 723 10.70 -5.66 -43.66
CA VAL A 723 9.81 -6.81 -43.75
C VAL A 723 8.36 -6.39 -43.74
N GLY A 724 7.56 -6.94 -44.66
CA GLY A 724 6.11 -6.85 -44.66
C GLY A 724 5.48 -8.17 -44.19
N ILE A 725 4.70 -8.12 -43.10
CA ILE A 725 3.91 -9.24 -42.57
C ILE A 725 2.43 -9.00 -42.85
N PRO A 726 1.72 -9.90 -43.56
CA PRO A 726 0.32 -9.70 -43.87
C PRO A 726 -0.55 -9.49 -42.62
N LEU A 727 -1.46 -8.52 -42.66
CA LEU A 727 -2.33 -8.21 -41.53
C LEU A 727 -3.23 -9.38 -41.09
N GLU A 728 -3.59 -10.25 -42.03
CA GLU A 728 -4.40 -11.45 -41.74
C GLU A 728 -3.75 -12.39 -40.71
N VAL A 729 -2.42 -12.34 -40.55
CA VAL A 729 -1.69 -13.09 -39.53
C VAL A 729 -2.14 -12.70 -38.12
N PHE A 730 -2.50 -11.43 -37.90
CA PHE A 730 -2.85 -10.88 -36.59
C PHE A 730 -4.36 -11.01 -36.27
N GLY A 731 -5.19 -11.42 -37.22
CA GLY A 731 -6.63 -11.59 -37.04
C GLY A 731 -7.32 -10.32 -36.52
N ASP A 732 -8.09 -10.47 -35.44
CA ASP A 732 -8.81 -9.35 -34.80
C ASP A 732 -7.96 -8.58 -33.77
N ALA A 733 -6.68 -8.94 -33.59
CA ALA A 733 -5.81 -8.26 -32.65
C ALA A 733 -5.68 -6.76 -33.01
N ARG A 734 -5.67 -5.92 -31.97
CA ARG A 734 -5.42 -4.47 -32.04
C ARG A 734 -4.19 -4.06 -31.26
N THR A 735 -3.49 -5.06 -30.73
CA THR A 735 -2.28 -4.91 -29.95
C THR A 735 -1.39 -6.12 -30.20
N PHE A 736 -0.09 -5.91 -30.33
CA PHE A 736 0.89 -6.99 -30.28
C PHE A 736 2.12 -6.53 -29.50
N ARG A 737 2.86 -7.49 -28.95
CA ARG A 737 4.14 -7.27 -28.27
C ARG A 737 5.26 -7.89 -29.07
N PHE A 738 6.44 -7.29 -29.05
CA PHE A 738 7.61 -7.89 -29.68
C PHE A 738 8.92 -7.58 -28.95
N GLN A 739 9.90 -8.45 -29.16
CA GLN A 739 11.31 -8.24 -28.81
C GLN A 739 12.17 -8.34 -30.07
N VAL A 740 13.41 -7.88 -30.00
CA VAL A 740 14.36 -7.98 -31.13
C VAL A 740 15.70 -8.48 -30.59
N ALA A 741 16.25 -9.51 -31.22
CA ALA A 741 17.59 -9.99 -30.94
C ALA A 741 18.38 -10.15 -32.24
N THR A 742 19.61 -9.68 -32.26
CA THR A 742 20.55 -9.87 -33.36
C THR A 742 21.59 -10.92 -33.01
N GLY A 743 22.10 -11.60 -34.02
CA GLY A 743 23.12 -12.65 -33.89
C GLY A 743 24.04 -12.71 -35.10
N PHE A 744 25.06 -13.57 -35.01
CA PHE A 744 25.91 -13.91 -36.15
C PHE A 744 25.44 -15.21 -36.78
N SER A 745 24.91 -15.15 -37.99
CA SER A 745 24.39 -16.33 -38.68
C SER A 745 25.51 -17.27 -39.14
N TYR A 746 25.30 -18.58 -38.98
CA TYR A 746 26.16 -19.65 -39.48
C TYR A 746 25.32 -20.81 -40.04
N GLY A 747 25.03 -20.75 -41.35
CA GLY A 747 24.20 -21.76 -42.01
C GLY A 747 22.73 -21.66 -41.61
N GLU A 748 22.26 -22.58 -40.77
CA GLU A 748 20.85 -22.72 -40.40
C GLU A 748 20.48 -22.04 -39.07
N GLY A 749 21.46 -21.51 -38.32
CA GLY A 749 21.25 -20.91 -37.01
C GLY A 749 22.29 -19.83 -36.68
N VAL A 750 22.45 -19.55 -35.39
CA VAL A 750 23.36 -18.52 -34.87
C VAL A 750 24.70 -19.15 -34.45
N TRP A 751 25.76 -18.35 -34.45
CA TRP A 751 27.09 -18.75 -34.01
C TRP A 751 27.30 -18.44 -32.52
N ASN A 752 27.52 -19.49 -31.72
CA ASN A 752 27.46 -19.39 -30.27
C ASN A 752 28.60 -18.60 -29.59
N PHE A 753 28.25 -17.90 -28.51
CA PHE A 753 29.11 -17.23 -27.53
C PHE A 753 29.36 -18.15 -26.33
N GLY A 754 30.17 -19.20 -26.54
CA GLY A 754 30.37 -20.21 -25.51
C GLY A 754 31.18 -21.41 -26.00
N ASP A 755 30.86 -22.60 -25.51
CA ASP A 755 31.30 -23.86 -26.14
C ASP A 755 30.59 -24.01 -27.50
N PRO A 756 31.33 -24.00 -28.64
CA PRO A 756 30.70 -24.13 -29.93
C PRO A 756 29.82 -25.39 -30.02
N MET A 757 28.55 -25.22 -30.41
CA MET A 757 27.58 -26.30 -30.63
C MET A 757 27.00 -26.98 -29.36
N HIS A 758 27.11 -26.35 -28.19
CA HIS A 758 26.44 -26.79 -26.96
C HIS A 758 25.64 -25.66 -26.34
N ASN A 759 24.43 -25.96 -25.85
CA ASN A 759 23.69 -25.06 -24.98
C ASN A 759 24.38 -25.03 -23.61
N ASP A 760 25.22 -24.03 -23.41
CA ASP A 760 25.96 -23.80 -22.17
C ASP A 760 25.31 -22.74 -21.28
N GLY A 761 24.12 -22.27 -21.68
CA GLY A 761 23.33 -21.28 -20.97
C GLY A 761 23.90 -19.88 -21.03
N ILE A 762 24.78 -19.58 -22.00
CA ILE A 762 25.26 -18.22 -22.30
C ILE A 762 24.51 -17.71 -23.53
N SER A 763 23.94 -16.51 -23.42
CA SER A 763 23.19 -15.88 -24.52
C SER A 763 24.09 -15.64 -25.74
N ASP A 764 23.59 -16.02 -26.92
CA ASP A 764 24.24 -15.79 -28.22
C ASP A 764 23.83 -14.48 -28.88
N ILE A 765 22.99 -13.70 -28.21
CA ILE A 765 22.58 -12.38 -28.66
C ILE A 765 23.82 -11.48 -28.73
N VAL A 766 23.99 -10.85 -29.90
CA VAL A 766 25.02 -9.85 -30.18
C VAL A 766 24.52 -8.47 -29.76
N ASP A 767 23.27 -8.18 -30.10
CA ASP A 767 22.60 -6.93 -29.81
C ASP A 767 21.09 -7.11 -29.65
N THR A 768 20.45 -6.24 -28.86
CA THR A 768 19.02 -6.27 -28.60
C THR A 768 18.54 -4.87 -28.27
N ILE A 769 17.25 -4.60 -28.44
CA ILE A 769 16.67 -3.35 -27.94
C ILE A 769 16.87 -3.28 -26.42
N SER A 770 17.56 -2.26 -25.92
CA SER A 770 17.87 -2.13 -24.50
C SER A 770 18.00 -0.68 -24.05
N THR A 771 17.89 -0.44 -22.75
CA THR A 771 18.26 0.85 -22.14
C THR A 771 19.71 0.87 -21.64
N GLU A 772 20.37 -0.28 -21.61
CA GLU A 772 21.74 -0.50 -21.14
C GLU A 772 22.62 -1.03 -22.29
N ASN A 773 23.93 -1.15 -22.06
CA ASN A 773 24.78 -1.86 -23.02
C ASN A 773 24.37 -3.33 -23.11
N THR A 774 24.37 -3.94 -24.29
CA THR A 774 23.91 -5.32 -24.48
C THR A 774 24.65 -6.34 -23.59
N ALA A 775 25.93 -6.12 -23.30
CA ALA A 775 26.67 -7.02 -22.40
C ALA A 775 26.19 -6.93 -20.93
N ASP A 776 25.75 -5.75 -20.49
CA ASP A 776 25.21 -5.52 -19.15
C ASP A 776 23.76 -6.03 -19.03
N GLU A 777 22.97 -5.81 -20.09
CA GLU A 777 21.60 -6.32 -20.20
C GLU A 777 21.55 -7.85 -20.08
N LEU A 778 22.47 -8.54 -20.74
CA LEU A 778 22.47 -10.01 -20.82
C LEU A 778 23.25 -10.69 -19.70
N ILE A 779 23.56 -10.03 -18.58
CA ILE A 779 24.26 -10.64 -17.44
C ILE A 779 23.49 -11.86 -16.89
N ASP A 780 22.16 -11.82 -16.89
CA ASP A 780 21.31 -12.96 -16.48
C ASP A 780 20.84 -13.83 -17.67
N ASN A 781 21.37 -13.56 -18.87
CA ASN A 781 20.97 -14.15 -20.15
C ASN A 781 19.49 -13.96 -20.52
N VAL A 782 18.89 -12.83 -20.14
CA VAL A 782 17.51 -12.49 -20.51
C VAL A 782 17.44 -11.04 -20.99
N PRO A 783 17.06 -10.76 -22.25
CA PRO A 783 16.75 -9.41 -22.69
C PRO A 783 15.41 -8.98 -22.08
N ASP A 784 15.45 -7.93 -21.26
CA ASP A 784 14.34 -7.47 -20.42
C ASP A 784 13.35 -6.55 -21.13
N VAL A 785 13.77 -5.93 -22.23
CA VAL A 785 12.95 -4.94 -22.94
C VAL A 785 12.06 -5.59 -23.99
N TYR A 786 10.77 -5.23 -23.97
CA TYR A 786 9.82 -5.51 -25.03
C TYR A 786 8.98 -4.28 -25.36
N ILE A 787 8.46 -4.25 -26.58
CA ILE A 787 7.64 -3.16 -27.10
C ILE A 787 6.22 -3.66 -27.28
N THR A 788 5.25 -2.88 -26.83
CA THR A 788 3.82 -3.09 -27.09
C THR A 788 3.37 -2.09 -28.13
N ILE A 789 2.81 -2.55 -29.25
CA ILE A 789 2.24 -1.71 -30.31
C ILE A 789 0.73 -1.80 -30.24
N LYS A 790 0.06 -0.65 -30.14
CA LYS A 790 -1.39 -0.54 -30.30
C LYS A 790 -1.70 0.06 -31.68
N PHE A 791 -2.59 -0.57 -32.41
CA PHE A 791 -2.88 -0.20 -33.78
C PHE A 791 -4.34 -0.45 -34.17
N ASN A 792 -4.83 0.35 -35.13
CA ASN A 792 -6.15 0.20 -35.73
C ASN A 792 -6.12 0.47 -37.23
N SER A 793 -6.29 1.72 -37.66
CA SER A 793 -6.08 2.12 -39.06
C SER A 793 -4.60 2.39 -39.36
N ILE A 794 -3.84 2.77 -38.32
CA ILE A 794 -2.40 3.05 -38.29
C ILE A 794 -1.85 2.57 -36.93
N VAL A 795 -0.56 2.76 -36.64
CA VAL A 795 -0.04 2.65 -35.27
C VAL A 795 -0.50 3.88 -34.47
N GLU A 796 -1.21 3.66 -33.37
CA GLU A 796 -1.80 4.74 -32.55
C GLU A 796 -0.89 5.15 -31.40
N SER A 797 -0.31 4.15 -30.73
CA SER A 797 0.58 4.32 -29.60
C SER A 797 1.49 3.11 -29.45
N ALA A 798 2.55 3.29 -28.67
CA ALA A 798 3.45 2.23 -28.30
C ALA A 798 3.90 2.43 -26.85
N ASP A 799 4.20 1.33 -26.18
CA ASP A 799 4.77 1.33 -24.83
C ASP A 799 6.04 0.47 -24.84
N VAL A 800 7.11 0.97 -24.22
CA VAL A 800 8.36 0.22 -24.03
C VAL A 800 8.49 -0.11 -22.56
N LEU A 801 8.62 -1.40 -22.24
CA LEU A 801 8.66 -1.91 -20.85
C LEU A 801 9.91 -2.76 -20.63
N SER A 802 10.57 -2.55 -19.49
CA SER A 802 11.67 -3.38 -18.99
C SER A 802 11.18 -4.31 -17.88
N MET A 803 11.34 -5.62 -18.05
CA MET A 803 10.96 -6.61 -17.04
C MET A 803 11.86 -6.62 -15.80
N LYS A 804 13.08 -6.07 -15.91
CA LYS A 804 13.97 -5.79 -14.78
C LYS A 804 13.30 -4.85 -13.78
N GLU A 805 12.69 -3.77 -14.28
CA GLU A 805 11.99 -2.78 -13.46
C GLU A 805 10.72 -3.35 -12.83
N VAL A 806 10.00 -4.20 -13.57
CA VAL A 806 8.79 -4.89 -13.06
C VAL A 806 9.17 -5.84 -11.92
N ARG A 807 10.19 -6.70 -12.11
CA ARG A 807 10.67 -7.66 -11.11
C ARG A 807 11.13 -6.97 -9.81
N GLU A 808 11.79 -5.82 -9.91
CA GLU A 808 12.22 -5.06 -8.73
C GLU A 808 11.03 -4.44 -7.98
N ARG A 809 10.01 -3.95 -8.68
CA ARG A 809 8.75 -3.49 -8.05
C ARG A 809 8.07 -4.63 -7.27
N GLU A 810 7.92 -5.80 -7.87
CA GLU A 810 7.30 -6.97 -7.20
C GLU A 810 8.09 -7.41 -5.96
N ARG A 811 9.43 -7.34 -6.01
CA ARG A 811 10.28 -7.68 -4.86
C ARG A 811 10.04 -6.73 -3.68
N ILE A 812 9.90 -5.44 -3.96
CA ILE A 812 9.59 -4.42 -2.95
C ILE A 812 8.19 -4.66 -2.36
N GLU A 813 7.19 -4.99 -3.19
CA GLU A 813 5.85 -5.33 -2.72
C GLU A 813 5.82 -6.58 -1.83
N LYS A 814 6.56 -7.63 -2.19
CA LYS A 814 6.66 -8.85 -1.38
C LYS A 814 7.34 -8.59 -0.04
N LEU A 815 8.35 -7.72 -0.02
CA LEU A 815 9.00 -7.26 1.21
C LEU A 815 8.01 -6.45 2.07
N HIS A 816 7.23 -5.55 1.46
CA HIS A 816 6.16 -4.80 2.12
C HIS A 816 5.16 -5.74 2.79
N SER A 817 4.63 -6.70 2.04
CA SER A 817 3.66 -7.69 2.55
C SER A 817 4.23 -8.54 3.69
N THR A 818 5.50 -8.95 3.60
CA THR A 818 6.17 -9.74 4.65
C THR A 818 6.31 -8.94 5.95
N ILE A 819 6.74 -7.68 5.86
CA ILE A 819 6.87 -6.81 7.03
C ILE A 819 5.52 -6.57 7.67
N ILE A 820 4.47 -6.32 6.88
CA ILE A 820 3.09 -6.18 7.37
C ILE A 820 2.64 -7.42 8.14
N SER A 821 2.88 -8.62 7.60
CA SER A 821 2.56 -9.89 8.28
C SER A 821 3.27 -10.02 9.63
N ILE A 822 4.56 -9.69 9.70
CA ILE A 822 5.32 -9.69 10.96
C ILE A 822 4.72 -8.67 11.95
N GLY A 823 4.40 -7.46 11.50
CA GLY A 823 3.76 -6.43 12.32
C GLY A 823 2.35 -6.77 12.79
N LYS A 824 1.56 -7.50 12.00
CA LYS A 824 0.19 -7.92 12.34
C LYS A 824 0.18 -9.05 13.37
N TYR A 825 1.03 -10.06 13.18
CA TYR A 825 0.87 -11.33 13.90
C TYR A 825 2.02 -11.66 14.86
N TYR A 826 3.27 -11.42 14.46
CA TYR A 826 4.44 -11.89 15.21
C TYR A 826 4.94 -10.86 16.23
N GLY A 827 5.10 -9.62 15.79
CA GLY A 827 5.62 -8.51 16.59
C GLY A 827 4.79 -8.21 17.85
N PRO A 828 3.44 -8.13 17.78
CA PRO A 828 2.59 -7.90 18.95
C PRO A 828 2.72 -8.97 20.03
N TYR A 829 2.64 -10.24 19.63
CA TYR A 829 2.77 -11.37 20.54
C TYR A 829 4.09 -11.32 21.32
N HIS A 830 5.21 -11.14 20.63
CA HIS A 830 6.52 -11.11 21.26
C HIS A 830 6.79 -9.82 22.03
N PHE A 831 6.26 -8.68 21.59
CA PHE A 831 6.38 -7.43 22.35
C PHE A 831 5.69 -7.56 23.71
N GLU A 832 4.47 -8.11 23.77
CA GLU A 832 3.72 -8.30 25.02
C GLU A 832 4.38 -9.30 25.96
N GLU A 833 4.92 -10.40 25.41
CA GLU A 833 5.70 -11.40 26.15
C GLU A 833 6.97 -10.79 26.76
N ASP A 834 7.79 -10.12 25.95
CA ASP A 834 9.02 -9.48 26.38
C ASP A 834 8.74 -8.30 27.35
N TYR A 835 7.64 -7.57 27.17
CA TYR A 835 7.25 -6.47 28.08
C TYR A 835 6.85 -7.00 29.45
N SER A 836 6.10 -8.10 29.49
CA SER A 836 5.76 -8.80 30.73
C SER A 836 7.03 -9.24 31.46
N ARG A 837 7.97 -9.86 30.73
CA ARG A 837 9.25 -10.29 31.28
C ARG A 837 10.09 -9.13 31.81
N TYR A 838 10.14 -8.02 31.07
CA TYR A 838 10.78 -6.78 31.52
C TYR A 838 10.23 -6.30 32.87
N THR A 839 8.90 -6.29 33.05
CA THR A 839 8.29 -5.81 34.31
C THR A 839 8.64 -6.69 35.51
N GLU A 840 8.74 -8.01 35.32
CA GLU A 840 9.18 -8.95 36.37
C GLU A 840 10.62 -8.64 36.79
N ILE A 841 11.55 -8.57 35.82
CA ILE A 841 12.96 -8.35 36.09
C ILE A 841 13.18 -6.96 36.73
N ALA A 842 12.48 -5.94 36.26
CA ALA A 842 12.55 -4.60 36.83
C ALA A 842 12.12 -4.58 38.31
N ALA A 843 11.08 -5.33 38.67
CA ALA A 843 10.61 -5.44 40.04
C ALA A 843 11.60 -6.22 40.93
N GLU A 844 12.19 -7.30 40.42
CA GLU A 844 13.22 -8.05 41.15
C GLU A 844 14.47 -7.19 41.41
N LEU A 845 15.01 -6.56 40.37
CA LEU A 845 16.18 -5.70 40.47
C LEU A 845 15.94 -4.48 41.37
N GLY A 846 14.73 -3.91 41.37
CA GLY A 846 14.37 -2.80 42.25
C GLY A 846 14.40 -3.14 43.75
N ASN A 847 14.35 -4.43 44.11
CA ASN A 847 14.44 -4.91 45.50
C ASN A 847 15.87 -5.34 45.89
N MET A 848 16.83 -5.31 44.97
CA MET A 848 18.21 -5.70 45.20
C MET A 848 19.10 -4.49 45.51
N SER A 849 20.15 -4.69 46.31
CA SER A 849 21.18 -3.68 46.54
C SER A 849 22.22 -3.76 45.42
N LEU A 850 22.14 -2.85 44.44
CA LEU A 850 23.01 -2.83 43.27
C LEU A 850 24.04 -1.69 43.33
N PRO A 851 25.18 -1.81 42.60
CA PRO A 851 26.10 -0.69 42.38
C PRO A 851 25.45 0.53 41.72
N GLU A 852 26.02 1.71 41.93
CA GLU A 852 25.46 3.00 41.45
C GLU A 852 25.45 3.10 39.92
N ASP A 853 26.49 2.62 39.26
CA ASP A 853 26.63 2.55 37.81
C ASP A 853 25.59 1.59 37.17
N VAL A 854 25.36 0.44 37.80
CA VAL A 854 24.32 -0.52 37.37
C VAL A 854 22.92 0.08 37.54
N THR A 855 22.69 0.79 38.66
CA THR A 855 21.41 1.48 38.92
C THR A 855 21.13 2.58 37.89
N LYS A 856 22.17 3.34 37.51
CA LYS A 856 22.08 4.33 36.43
C LYS A 856 21.77 3.67 35.09
N ARG A 857 22.45 2.57 34.76
CA ARG A 857 22.20 1.82 33.52
C ARG A 857 20.76 1.28 33.46
N LEU A 858 20.23 0.76 34.57
CA LEU A 858 18.84 0.32 34.64
C LEU A 858 17.86 1.46 34.36
N SER A 859 18.12 2.66 34.90
CA SER A 859 17.30 3.85 34.62
C SER A 859 17.32 4.23 33.14
N GLU A 860 18.48 4.15 32.47
CA GLU A 860 18.60 4.38 31.03
C GLU A 860 17.81 3.35 30.20
N LEU A 861 17.88 2.07 30.58
CA LEU A 861 17.15 0.99 29.92
C LEU A 861 15.63 1.16 30.09
N GLN A 862 15.16 1.54 31.28
CA GLN A 862 13.75 1.81 31.55
C GLN A 862 13.21 2.96 30.69
N ASN A 863 13.97 4.05 30.51
CA ASN A 863 13.57 5.14 29.62
C ASN A 863 13.45 4.68 28.15
N LYS A 864 14.40 3.85 27.69
CA LYS A 864 14.34 3.27 26.34
C LYS A 864 13.13 2.36 26.15
N VAL A 865 12.73 1.61 27.18
CA VAL A 865 11.51 0.79 27.14
C VAL A 865 10.26 1.66 27.01
N ALA A 866 10.20 2.83 27.66
CA ALA A 866 9.10 3.77 27.50
C ALA A 866 9.00 4.30 26.05
N ASP A 867 10.14 4.62 25.42
CA ASP A 867 10.20 5.03 24.02
C ASP A 867 9.76 3.90 23.07
N LEU A 868 10.18 2.66 23.34
CA LEU A 868 9.79 1.49 22.55
C LEU A 868 8.31 1.15 22.71
N LEU A 869 7.73 1.34 23.91
CA LEU A 869 6.29 1.19 24.13
C LEU A 869 5.50 2.26 23.37
N LYS A 870 5.97 3.51 23.37
CA LYS A 870 5.36 4.57 22.54
C LYS A 870 5.43 4.23 21.05
N MET A 871 6.56 3.70 20.59
CA MET A 871 6.74 3.26 19.21
C MET A 871 5.86 2.06 18.85
N TYR A 872 5.70 1.09 19.76
CA TYR A 872 4.82 -0.07 19.61
C TYR A 872 3.36 0.38 19.48
N ASN A 873 2.88 1.20 20.40
CA ASN A 873 1.50 1.70 20.40
C ASN A 873 1.22 2.54 19.14
N GLY A 874 2.11 3.47 18.79
CA GLY A 874 1.99 4.22 17.55
C GLY A 874 2.15 3.35 16.29
N GLY A 875 2.77 2.17 16.39
CA GLY A 875 2.77 1.17 15.33
C GLY A 875 1.44 0.44 15.23
N ARG A 876 0.85 0.02 16.36
CA ARG A 876 -0.46 -0.66 16.45
C ARG A 876 -1.61 0.21 15.94
N GLU A 877 -1.55 1.51 16.19
CA GLU A 877 -2.51 2.48 15.65
C GLU A 877 -2.45 2.56 14.13
N LEU A 878 -1.23 2.57 13.55
CA LEU A 878 -1.03 2.59 12.10
C LEU A 878 -1.38 1.26 11.41
N MET A 879 -1.41 0.12 12.13
CA MET A 879 -1.82 -1.18 11.58
C MET A 879 -3.31 -1.29 11.26
N ASN A 880 -4.13 -0.40 11.83
CA ASN A 880 -5.58 -0.37 11.65
C ASN A 880 -6.02 0.77 10.71
N ARG A 881 -5.07 1.31 9.92
CA ARG A 881 -5.21 2.42 8.96
C ARG A 881 -4.50 2.04 7.65
N ASP A 882 -4.62 2.84 6.60
CA ASP A 882 -3.95 2.60 5.28
C ASP A 882 -2.41 2.76 5.29
N ALA A 883 -1.79 2.88 6.48
CA ALA A 883 -0.36 2.98 6.71
C ALA A 883 0.25 1.69 7.30
N GLU A 884 -0.30 0.53 6.90
CA GLU A 884 0.03 -0.78 7.49
C GLU A 884 1.54 -1.09 7.49
N PHE A 885 2.27 -0.70 6.44
CA PHE A 885 3.71 -0.94 6.35
C PHE A 885 4.50 -0.14 7.40
N ALA A 886 4.18 1.14 7.56
CA ALA A 886 4.81 2.01 8.54
C ALA A 886 4.49 1.55 9.97
N GLY A 887 3.23 1.15 10.22
CA GLY A 887 2.82 0.54 11.48
C GLY A 887 3.60 -0.73 11.79
N ALA A 888 3.73 -1.61 10.80
CA ALA A 888 4.39 -2.89 10.96
C ALA A 888 5.89 -2.72 11.20
N LEU A 889 6.53 -1.75 10.53
CA LEU A 889 7.93 -1.41 10.74
C LEU A 889 8.18 -0.85 12.15
N LYS A 890 7.27 -0.01 12.67
CA LYS A 890 7.35 0.49 14.05
C LYS A 890 7.22 -0.65 15.06
N ILE A 891 6.25 -1.55 14.88
CA ILE A 891 6.08 -2.74 15.73
C ILE A 891 7.33 -3.63 15.67
N TYR A 892 7.88 -3.87 14.48
CA TYR A 892 9.10 -4.66 14.28
C TYR A 892 10.29 -4.08 15.06
N ARG A 893 10.51 -2.78 14.95
CA ARG A 893 11.59 -2.07 15.67
C ARG A 893 11.36 -2.09 17.18
N ALA A 894 10.11 -1.93 17.62
CA ALA A 894 9.76 -1.94 19.03
C ALA A 894 10.04 -3.31 19.69
N TYR A 895 9.58 -4.42 19.10
CA TYR A 895 9.78 -5.75 19.71
C TYR A 895 11.24 -6.18 19.68
N THR A 896 11.94 -5.96 18.57
CA THR A 896 13.37 -6.31 18.47
C THR A 896 14.22 -5.46 19.42
N GLY A 897 13.85 -4.19 19.62
CA GLY A 897 14.48 -3.32 20.62
C GLY A 897 14.23 -3.80 22.04
N LEU A 898 12.99 -4.15 22.38
CA LEU A 898 12.62 -4.60 23.72
C LEU A 898 13.30 -5.92 24.09
N LYS A 899 13.32 -6.88 23.17
CA LYS A 899 14.00 -8.17 23.35
C LYS A 899 15.48 -8.03 23.72
N LYS A 900 16.18 -7.07 23.10
CA LYS A 900 17.58 -6.77 23.44
C LYS A 900 17.73 -6.22 24.86
N ILE A 901 16.83 -5.32 25.26
CA ILE A 901 16.83 -4.75 26.61
C ILE A 901 16.53 -5.82 27.66
N VAL A 902 15.54 -6.68 27.42
CA VAL A 902 15.21 -7.81 28.30
C VAL A 902 16.44 -8.69 28.48
N GLY A 903 17.13 -9.08 27.41
CA GLY A 903 18.36 -9.88 27.50
C GLY A 903 19.47 -9.20 28.32
N GLU A 904 19.64 -7.88 28.20
CA GLU A 904 20.60 -7.13 29.02
C GLU A 904 20.18 -7.10 30.51
N MET A 905 18.90 -6.91 30.80
CA MET A 905 18.38 -6.89 32.17
C MET A 905 18.41 -8.28 32.83
N GLU A 906 18.18 -9.35 32.08
CA GLU A 906 18.33 -10.73 32.56
C GLU A 906 19.76 -11.02 32.99
N GLU A 907 20.76 -10.54 32.23
CA GLU A 907 22.17 -10.69 32.59
C GLU A 907 22.51 -9.89 33.85
N ILE A 908 21.98 -8.67 34.00
CA ILE A 908 22.14 -7.86 35.24
C ILE A 908 21.52 -8.60 36.43
N LEU A 909 20.31 -9.16 36.28
CA LEU A 909 19.64 -9.93 37.32
C LEU A 909 20.45 -11.16 37.71
N ARG A 910 20.96 -11.91 36.73
CA ARG A 910 21.81 -13.08 36.96
C ARG A 910 23.05 -12.71 37.78
N LYS A 911 23.80 -11.68 37.35
CA LYS A 911 24.99 -11.19 38.07
C LYS A 911 24.67 -10.74 39.50
N ALA A 912 23.53 -10.07 39.69
CA ALA A 912 23.09 -9.63 41.01
C ALA A 912 22.76 -10.82 41.94
N GLN A 913 22.03 -11.82 41.43
CA GLN A 913 21.65 -13.02 42.18
C GLN A 913 22.85 -13.89 42.55
N GLU A 914 23.84 -14.01 41.66
CA GLU A 914 25.08 -14.75 41.90
C GLU A 914 26.09 -13.99 42.78
N GLY A 915 25.81 -12.73 43.10
CA GLY A 915 26.68 -11.87 43.91
C GLY A 915 27.97 -11.48 43.19
N GLU A 916 28.00 -11.53 41.86
CA GLU A 916 29.18 -11.21 41.05
C GLU A 916 29.66 -9.77 41.31
N TYR A 917 28.75 -8.79 41.38
CA TYR A 917 29.12 -7.39 41.63
C TYR A 917 29.87 -7.16 42.94
N ALA A 918 29.52 -7.90 44.00
CA ALA A 918 30.23 -7.82 45.27
C ALA A 918 31.64 -8.44 45.16
N ARG A 919 31.78 -9.49 44.36
CA ARG A 919 33.07 -10.13 44.07
C ARG A 919 33.94 -9.25 43.17
N GLU A 920 33.38 -8.62 42.13
CA GLU A 920 34.09 -7.67 41.24
C GLU A 920 34.69 -6.54 42.06
N LYS A 921 33.88 -5.90 42.92
CA LYS A 921 34.36 -4.84 43.81
C LYS A 921 35.44 -5.31 44.79
N TYR A 922 35.31 -6.53 45.32
CA TYR A 922 36.35 -7.11 46.16
C TYR A 922 37.67 -7.30 45.39
N MET A 923 37.59 -7.81 44.15
CA MET A 923 38.75 -7.98 43.28
C MET A 923 39.39 -6.65 42.87
N GLU A 924 38.59 -5.60 42.61
CA GLU A 924 39.09 -4.24 42.36
C GLU A 924 39.88 -3.67 43.55
N GLU A 925 39.34 -3.82 44.77
CA GLU A 925 40.05 -3.38 45.98
C GLU A 925 41.30 -4.23 46.25
N LEU A 926 41.25 -5.52 45.93
CA LEU A 926 42.38 -6.42 46.05
C LEU A 926 43.50 -6.06 45.06
N ALA A 927 43.14 -5.70 43.82
CA ALA A 927 44.07 -5.29 42.76
C ALA A 927 44.92 -4.08 43.14
N LYS A 928 44.37 -3.14 43.93
CA LYS A 928 45.13 -1.97 44.44
C LYS A 928 46.31 -2.33 45.32
N ASN A 929 46.37 -3.57 45.81
CA ASN A 929 47.47 -4.07 46.64
C ASN A 929 48.52 -4.85 45.85
N LEU A 930 48.36 -4.99 44.53
CA LEU A 930 49.39 -5.57 43.68
C LEU A 930 50.63 -4.67 43.71
N THR A 931 51.80 -5.28 43.86
CA THR A 931 53.09 -4.59 43.78
C THR A 931 53.70 -4.66 42.38
N LYS A 932 53.08 -5.45 41.48
CA LYS A 932 53.38 -5.56 40.06
C LYS A 932 52.21 -5.17 39.19
N ASP A 933 52.50 -4.62 38.02
CA ASP A 933 51.51 -4.28 37.01
C ASP A 933 51.19 -5.52 36.17
N ILE A 934 50.04 -6.16 36.43
CA ILE A 934 49.60 -7.34 35.68
C ILE A 934 49.01 -6.91 34.34
N ASP A 935 49.86 -6.59 33.37
CA ASP A 935 49.49 -6.01 32.06
C ASP A 935 49.91 -6.85 30.85
N GLY A 936 50.59 -7.97 31.09
CA GLY A 936 51.17 -8.89 30.12
C GLY A 936 52.66 -8.60 29.83
N ASN A 937 53.25 -7.51 30.31
CA ASN A 937 54.62 -7.13 30.05
C ASN A 937 55.52 -7.33 31.28
N LEU A 938 56.57 -8.13 31.13
CA LEU A 938 57.50 -8.42 32.23
C LEU A 938 58.51 -7.29 32.49
N ASN A 939 58.18 -6.02 32.22
CA ASN A 939 59.13 -4.90 32.32
C ASN A 939 59.46 -4.53 33.78
N ASP A 940 58.55 -4.80 34.70
CA ASP A 940 58.67 -4.58 36.14
C ASP A 940 59.13 -5.85 36.91
N TRP A 941 59.48 -6.91 36.18
CA TRP A 941 60.06 -8.12 36.74
C TRP A 941 61.57 -7.94 36.93
N GLY A 942 61.97 -7.67 38.17
CA GLY A 942 63.37 -7.53 38.58
C GLY A 942 64.07 -8.84 38.97
N VAL A 943 63.43 -9.99 38.72
CA VAL A 943 63.93 -11.33 39.07
C VAL A 943 64.39 -12.09 37.83
N GLU A 944 65.44 -12.90 37.98
CA GLU A 944 65.88 -13.83 36.93
C GLU A 944 64.87 -14.99 36.77
N PRO A 945 64.76 -15.60 35.58
CA PRO A 945 63.85 -16.72 35.38
C PRO A 945 64.21 -17.89 36.30
N LEU A 946 63.21 -18.44 36.96
CA LEU A 946 63.33 -19.59 37.86
C LEU A 946 63.67 -20.87 37.09
N ALA A 947 63.16 -20.98 35.86
CA ALA A 947 63.54 -21.99 34.88
C ALA A 947 63.46 -21.38 33.47
N ALA A 948 64.43 -21.69 32.61
CA ALA A 948 64.45 -21.24 31.22
C ALA A 948 64.84 -22.38 30.30
N ASP A 949 64.28 -22.40 29.09
CA ASP A 949 64.74 -23.27 28.01
C ASP A 949 65.85 -22.59 27.21
N ASP A 950 67.08 -23.00 27.51
CA ASP A 950 68.28 -22.59 26.77
C ASP A 950 68.55 -23.49 25.55
N THR A 951 67.77 -24.56 25.36
CA THR A 951 67.99 -25.55 24.30
C THR A 951 67.19 -25.26 23.04
N GLY A 952 66.12 -24.45 23.12
CA GLY A 952 65.20 -24.16 22.03
C GLY A 952 64.24 -25.32 21.75
N PHE A 953 63.94 -26.13 22.76
CA PHE A 953 62.96 -27.21 22.71
C PHE A 953 61.54 -26.62 22.69
N GLY A 954 60.58 -27.33 22.08
CA GLY A 954 59.20 -26.86 21.90
C GLY A 954 58.80 -26.65 20.43
N GLN A 955 57.49 -26.47 20.19
CA GLN A 955 56.90 -26.46 18.83
C GLN A 955 56.34 -25.08 18.44
N ASN A 956 56.12 -24.84 17.13
CA ASN A 956 55.78 -23.51 16.61
C ASN A 956 54.48 -22.89 17.18
N GLY A 957 53.61 -23.59 17.92
CA GLY A 957 52.50 -22.99 18.67
C GLY A 957 52.39 -23.46 20.13
N ALA A 958 53.43 -24.11 20.64
CA ALA A 958 53.55 -24.62 22.00
C ALA A 958 55.03 -24.70 22.40
N ASN A 959 55.67 -23.54 22.58
CA ASN A 959 57.08 -23.40 22.95
C ASN A 959 57.22 -22.48 24.17
N LEU A 960 57.54 -23.06 25.33
CA LEU A 960 57.82 -22.34 26.57
C LEU A 960 59.27 -21.88 26.60
N LYS A 961 59.47 -20.59 26.89
CA LYS A 961 60.81 -20.00 26.93
C LYS A 961 61.34 -19.85 28.35
N ALA A 962 60.58 -19.20 29.23
CA ALA A 962 61.02 -19.01 30.60
C ALA A 962 59.84 -18.90 31.57
N LEU A 963 60.06 -19.42 32.77
CA LEU A 963 59.16 -19.36 33.92
C LEU A 963 59.79 -18.46 34.98
N TYR A 964 59.06 -17.43 35.37
CA TYR A 964 59.44 -16.47 36.41
C TYR A 964 58.50 -16.65 37.60
N VAL A 965 59.05 -16.53 38.80
CA VAL A 965 58.27 -16.49 40.03
C VAL A 965 58.83 -15.40 40.92
N ASP A 966 57.93 -14.57 41.45
CA ASP A 966 58.22 -13.53 42.42
C ASP A 966 57.10 -13.52 43.47
N TYR A 967 57.29 -12.84 44.60
CA TYR A 967 56.27 -12.75 45.63
C TYR A 967 56.42 -11.51 46.53
N ASP A 968 55.33 -11.15 47.17
CA ASP A 968 55.29 -10.19 48.28
C ASP A 968 54.47 -10.77 49.46
N ASP A 969 54.31 -10.02 50.54
CA ASP A 969 53.55 -10.42 51.73
C ASP A 969 52.08 -10.83 51.46
N ARG A 970 51.53 -10.60 50.26
CA ARG A 970 50.12 -10.79 49.92
C ARG A 970 49.89 -11.64 48.68
N PHE A 971 50.79 -11.62 47.70
CA PHE A 971 50.63 -12.26 46.41
C PHE A 971 51.83 -13.11 46.01
N LEU A 972 51.50 -14.23 45.37
CA LEU A 972 52.38 -14.99 44.50
C LEU A 972 52.25 -14.47 43.08
N TYR A 973 53.36 -14.09 42.46
CA TYR A 973 53.43 -13.70 41.05
C TYR A 973 54.10 -14.81 40.24
N ILE A 974 53.48 -15.20 39.13
CA ILE A 974 54.03 -16.18 38.18
C ILE A 974 53.96 -15.55 36.79
N ALA A 975 55.04 -15.66 36.01
CA ALA A 975 55.00 -15.30 34.61
C ALA A 975 55.64 -16.36 33.70
N LEU A 976 55.10 -16.47 32.50
CA LEU A 976 55.61 -17.30 31.43
C LEU A 976 55.94 -16.44 30.22
N THR A 977 57.09 -16.70 29.60
CA THR A 977 57.38 -16.24 28.24
C THR A 977 57.45 -17.45 27.31
N THR A 978 57.15 -17.23 26.04
CA THR A 978 57.09 -18.27 25.01
C THR A 978 57.77 -17.78 23.73
N GLU A 979 58.19 -18.71 22.88
CA GLU A 979 58.74 -18.41 21.53
C GLU A 979 57.83 -18.95 20.42
N ASN A 980 56.51 -18.81 20.60
CA ASN A 980 55.53 -19.27 19.63
C ASN A 980 55.61 -18.48 18.30
N LYS A 981 55.52 -19.20 17.17
CA LYS A 981 55.56 -18.69 15.78
C LYS A 981 54.27 -19.00 14.99
N ALA A 982 53.30 -19.59 15.66
CA ALA A 982 51.99 -20.01 15.21
C ALA A 982 51.03 -19.98 16.41
N SER A 983 49.75 -19.78 16.16
CA SER A 983 48.72 -19.79 17.20
C SER A 983 47.95 -21.10 17.15
N TRP A 984 48.29 -22.07 17.98
CA TRP A 984 47.57 -23.35 18.05
C TRP A 984 46.54 -23.38 19.16
N ARG A 985 45.48 -24.18 19.00
CA ARG A 985 44.52 -24.43 20.08
C ARG A 985 45.13 -25.33 21.17
N VAL A 986 45.69 -24.72 22.22
CA VAL A 986 46.44 -25.40 23.30
C VAL A 986 46.04 -24.89 24.69
N SER A 987 46.55 -25.55 25.73
CA SER A 987 46.39 -25.18 27.13
C SER A 987 47.73 -25.05 27.82
N TYR A 988 47.94 -23.93 28.51
CA TYR A 988 49.12 -23.69 29.36
C TYR A 988 48.76 -24.07 30.80
N GLY A 989 49.43 -25.09 31.33
CA GLY A 989 49.25 -25.61 32.67
C GLY A 989 50.40 -25.21 33.59
N ILE A 990 50.10 -24.89 34.85
CA ILE A 990 51.10 -24.63 35.89
C ILE A 990 50.70 -25.41 37.14
N ALA A 991 51.55 -26.31 37.63
CA ALA A 991 51.30 -27.10 38.83
C ALA A 991 52.16 -26.62 40.00
N LEU A 992 51.54 -26.49 41.17
CA LEU A 992 52.12 -25.98 42.40
C LEU A 992 52.06 -27.05 43.51
N ASP A 993 53.21 -27.34 44.13
CA ASP A 993 53.37 -28.17 45.33
C ASP A 993 53.99 -27.28 46.42
N TYR A 994 53.20 -26.98 47.45
CA TYR A 994 53.55 -26.01 48.50
C TYR A 994 53.14 -26.45 49.92
N ARG A 995 52.56 -27.64 50.08
CA ARG A 995 52.20 -28.25 51.36
C ARG A 995 52.58 -29.73 51.37
N ASP A 996 52.75 -30.28 52.57
CA ASP A 996 52.94 -31.73 52.73
C ASP A 996 51.64 -32.47 52.38
N GLY A 997 51.70 -33.35 51.38
CA GLY A 997 50.54 -34.07 50.87
C GLY A 997 50.40 -33.88 49.37
N GLY A 998 49.18 -33.66 48.88
CA GLY A 998 48.91 -33.35 47.48
C GLY A 998 48.54 -34.54 46.58
N TYR A 999 48.13 -34.22 45.36
CA TYR A 999 47.71 -35.18 44.35
C TYR A 999 48.92 -35.79 43.63
N THR A 1000 49.07 -37.12 43.69
CA THR A 1000 50.27 -37.87 43.24
C THR A 1000 49.96 -39.00 42.26
N THR A 1001 48.69 -39.24 41.91
CA THR A 1001 48.28 -40.42 41.12
C THR A 1001 47.25 -40.05 40.07
N GLY A 1002 47.54 -40.27 38.78
CA GLY A 1002 46.59 -40.10 37.68
C GLY A 1002 46.95 -38.98 36.71
N THR A 1003 45.94 -38.43 36.04
CA THR A 1003 46.01 -37.28 35.11
C THR A 1003 46.06 -35.95 35.87
N ASP A 1004 46.28 -34.85 35.16
CA ASP A 1004 46.07 -33.50 35.71
C ASP A 1004 44.60 -33.27 36.13
N ALA A 1005 44.29 -32.08 36.64
CA ALA A 1005 42.95 -31.72 37.08
C ALA A 1005 41.90 -31.67 35.95
N TRP A 1006 42.28 -31.75 34.67
CA TRP A 1006 41.36 -31.72 33.52
C TRP A 1006 41.36 -33.02 32.71
N GLY A 1007 42.05 -34.07 33.19
CA GLY A 1007 42.08 -35.39 32.56
C GLY A 1007 43.13 -35.57 31.46
N ARG A 1008 44.09 -34.67 31.32
CA ARG A 1008 45.25 -34.80 30.42
C ARG A 1008 46.26 -35.79 30.97
N LYS A 1009 47.00 -36.47 30.10
CA LYS A 1009 47.96 -37.52 30.47
C LYS A 1009 49.26 -36.97 31.07
N VAL A 1010 49.15 -35.96 31.91
CA VAL A 1010 50.23 -35.36 32.69
C VAL A 1010 50.07 -35.80 34.14
N SER A 1011 51.16 -36.29 34.73
CA SER A 1011 51.22 -36.78 36.11
C SER A 1011 52.48 -36.26 36.81
N PHE A 1012 52.53 -36.38 38.14
CA PHE A 1012 53.56 -35.74 38.95
C PHE A 1012 54.08 -36.69 40.02
N THR A 1013 55.39 -36.72 40.26
CA THR A 1013 55.95 -37.49 41.39
C THR A 1013 55.88 -36.74 42.71
N GLY A 1014 55.79 -35.40 42.67
CA GLY A 1014 55.46 -34.54 43.80
C GLY A 1014 53.95 -34.45 44.01
N GLY A 1015 53.51 -34.18 45.23
CA GLY A 1015 52.08 -34.04 45.49
C GLY A 1015 51.59 -32.65 45.16
N VAL A 1016 50.89 -32.51 44.04
CA VAL A 1016 50.41 -31.22 43.57
C VAL A 1016 49.21 -30.76 44.39
N ASP A 1017 49.29 -29.54 44.92
CA ASP A 1017 48.25 -28.92 45.75
C ASP A 1017 47.34 -27.99 44.94
N ALA A 1018 47.86 -27.38 43.88
CA ALA A 1018 47.09 -26.52 42.99
C ALA A 1018 47.56 -26.61 41.53
N GLN A 1019 46.65 -26.36 40.59
CA GLN A 1019 46.95 -26.24 39.17
C GLN A 1019 46.26 -25.01 38.58
N LEU A 1020 46.99 -24.24 37.78
CA LEU A 1020 46.44 -23.17 36.97
C LEU A 1020 46.35 -23.62 35.52
N TYR A 1021 45.27 -23.25 34.85
CA TYR A 1021 45.07 -23.55 33.44
C TYR A 1021 44.57 -22.36 32.66
N PHE A 1022 45.20 -22.15 31.50
CA PHE A 1022 44.87 -21.09 30.56
C PHE A 1022 44.59 -21.69 29.18
N PHE A 1023 43.35 -21.57 28.72
CA PHE A 1023 42.87 -22.17 27.48
C PHE A 1023 43.00 -21.18 26.31
N TRP A 1024 44.05 -21.34 25.50
CA TRP A 1024 44.32 -20.49 24.35
C TRP A 1024 43.59 -20.98 23.09
N ASN A 1025 42.70 -20.15 22.53
CA ASN A 1025 41.92 -20.53 21.34
C ASN A 1025 42.60 -20.07 20.04
N GLY A 1026 43.66 -20.77 19.65
CA GLY A 1026 44.32 -20.63 18.35
C GLY A 1026 43.65 -21.45 17.24
N GLU A 1027 44.32 -21.53 16.09
CA GLU A 1027 43.88 -22.32 14.93
C GLU A 1027 43.80 -23.81 15.28
N PHE A 1028 42.76 -24.48 14.78
CA PHE A 1028 42.62 -25.93 14.83
C PHE A 1028 42.04 -26.45 13.51
N PHE A 1029 42.86 -27.15 12.71
CA PHE A 1029 42.47 -27.72 11.41
C PHE A 1029 41.73 -26.74 10.46
N GLY A 1030 42.26 -25.52 10.30
CA GLY A 1030 41.70 -24.50 9.40
C GLY A 1030 40.59 -23.63 10.01
N ASP A 1031 40.11 -23.94 11.21
CA ASP A 1031 39.28 -23.04 12.01
C ASP A 1031 40.19 -22.01 12.71
N LYS A 1032 40.08 -20.73 12.34
CA LYS A 1032 41.07 -19.68 12.65
C LYS A 1032 41.17 -19.29 14.14
N GLY A 1033 40.31 -19.81 15.03
CA GLY A 1033 40.32 -19.49 16.45
C GLY A 1033 40.10 -17.99 16.73
N THR A 1034 40.11 -17.60 18.01
CA THR A 1034 39.96 -16.20 18.44
C THR A 1034 41.27 -15.54 18.82
N GLY A 1035 42.36 -16.31 18.96
CA GLY A 1035 43.69 -15.80 19.31
C GLY A 1035 43.76 -15.18 20.70
N ASN A 1036 42.97 -15.68 21.65
CA ASN A 1036 42.89 -15.18 23.03
C ASN A 1036 42.70 -16.33 24.05
N ILE A 1037 42.91 -16.02 25.33
CA ILE A 1037 42.59 -16.94 26.44
C ILE A 1037 41.07 -16.91 26.65
N THR A 1038 40.42 -18.05 26.46
CA THR A 1038 38.95 -18.19 26.57
C THR A 1038 38.50 -18.60 27.97
N SER A 1039 39.40 -19.20 28.75
CA SER A 1039 39.18 -19.58 30.14
C SER A 1039 40.50 -19.60 30.90
N ALA A 1040 40.49 -19.10 32.14
CA ALA A 1040 41.60 -19.12 33.07
C ALA A 1040 41.10 -19.60 34.44
N GLN A 1041 41.67 -20.68 34.97
CA GLN A 1041 41.12 -21.38 36.13
C GLN A 1041 42.21 -21.78 37.13
N LEU A 1042 41.88 -21.75 38.41
CA LEU A 1042 42.66 -22.28 39.53
C LEU A 1042 41.95 -23.51 40.10
N ALA A 1043 42.56 -24.68 39.97
CA ALA A 1043 42.11 -25.93 40.58
C ALA A 1043 42.90 -26.20 41.87
N LEU A 1044 42.20 -26.40 42.98
CA LEU A 1044 42.77 -26.69 44.30
C LEU A 1044 42.47 -28.13 44.70
N TRP A 1045 43.49 -28.87 45.12
CA TRP A 1045 43.31 -30.22 45.64
C TRP A 1045 42.88 -30.17 47.11
N ASN A 1046 41.74 -30.78 47.44
CA ASN A 1046 41.23 -30.82 48.82
C ASN A 1046 41.52 -32.15 49.55
N GLY A 1047 42.26 -33.06 48.92
CA GLY A 1047 42.53 -34.42 49.44
C GLY A 1047 41.64 -35.52 48.83
N THR A 1048 40.51 -35.17 48.21
CA THR A 1048 39.58 -36.14 47.58
C THR A 1048 39.16 -35.77 46.17
N ALA A 1049 39.06 -34.48 45.86
CA ALA A 1049 38.68 -33.97 44.55
C ALA A 1049 39.32 -32.60 44.29
N TRP A 1050 39.39 -32.24 43.02
CA TRP A 1050 39.75 -30.91 42.58
C TRP A 1050 38.56 -29.95 42.78
N LYS A 1051 38.84 -28.79 43.37
CA LYS A 1051 37.91 -27.66 43.45
C LYS A 1051 38.36 -26.59 42.46
N TYR A 1052 37.53 -26.30 41.47
CA TYR A 1052 37.83 -25.33 40.41
C TYR A 1052 37.26 -23.97 40.78
N GLU A 1053 38.06 -22.92 40.60
CA GLU A 1053 37.67 -21.53 40.71
C GLU A 1053 38.10 -20.80 39.44
N ASP A 1054 37.23 -19.97 38.86
CA ASP A 1054 37.64 -19.11 37.77
C ASP A 1054 38.61 -18.06 38.31
N LEU A 1055 39.76 -17.91 37.63
CA LEU A 1055 40.85 -17.09 38.13
C LEU A 1055 40.44 -15.63 38.31
N LYS A 1056 39.51 -15.12 37.48
CA LYS A 1056 38.95 -13.76 37.61
C LYS A 1056 38.36 -13.44 39.00
N TRP A 1057 37.97 -14.46 39.78
CA TRP A 1057 37.40 -14.30 41.12
C TRP A 1057 38.37 -14.53 42.25
N VAL A 1058 39.56 -15.06 41.97
CA VAL A 1058 40.52 -15.49 43.00
C VAL A 1058 41.95 -15.06 42.70
N GLY A 1059 42.19 -14.34 41.61
CA GLY A 1059 43.49 -13.84 41.19
C GLY A 1059 43.38 -12.91 39.98
N PHE A 1060 44.53 -12.56 39.42
CA PHE A 1060 44.66 -11.68 38.27
C PHE A 1060 45.55 -12.33 37.23
N TYR A 1061 45.27 -12.05 35.97
CA TYR A 1061 46.16 -12.44 34.88
C TYR A 1061 46.05 -11.47 33.72
N ALA A 1062 47.14 -11.32 32.99
CA ALA A 1062 47.21 -10.58 31.74
C ALA A 1062 48.21 -11.25 30.81
N TYR A 1063 48.12 -10.99 29.52
CA TYR A 1063 48.94 -11.68 28.53
C TYR A 1063 49.11 -10.85 27.27
N THR A 1064 50.16 -11.17 26.52
CA THR A 1064 50.33 -10.71 25.14
C THR A 1064 50.31 -11.90 24.19
N GLY A 1065 49.95 -11.66 22.93
CA GLY A 1065 49.82 -12.69 21.91
C GLY A 1065 48.69 -12.39 20.92
N GLY A 1066 48.49 -13.27 19.95
CA GLY A 1066 47.42 -13.09 18.97
C GLY A 1066 47.26 -14.25 17.99
N ALA A 1067 46.39 -14.06 17.00
CA ALA A 1067 46.04 -15.09 16.02
C ALA A 1067 47.23 -15.58 15.17
N GLU A 1068 48.29 -14.79 15.01
CA GLU A 1068 49.46 -15.18 14.21
C GLU A 1068 50.49 -15.97 15.01
N ASN A 1069 50.85 -15.49 16.21
CA ASN A 1069 52.01 -16.02 16.95
C ASN A 1069 51.62 -16.72 18.27
N GLY A 1070 50.34 -16.93 18.55
CA GLY A 1070 49.90 -17.56 19.81
C GLY A 1070 50.14 -16.68 21.03
N LEU A 1071 50.05 -17.29 22.23
CA LEU A 1071 50.45 -16.64 23.48
C LEU A 1071 51.94 -16.28 23.38
N GLN A 1072 52.34 -15.12 23.90
CA GLN A 1072 53.73 -14.66 23.89
C GLN A 1072 54.24 -14.50 25.33
N THR A 1073 53.47 -13.81 26.15
CA THR A 1073 53.72 -13.65 27.58
C THR A 1073 52.43 -13.86 28.36
N LEU A 1074 52.55 -14.39 29.58
CA LEU A 1074 51.44 -14.54 30.52
C LEU A 1074 51.94 -14.14 31.90
N GLU A 1075 51.24 -13.22 32.54
CA GLU A 1075 51.47 -12.78 33.91
C GLU A 1075 50.28 -13.15 34.78
N ILE A 1076 50.57 -13.57 36.00
CA ILE A 1076 49.58 -14.10 36.93
C ILE A 1076 49.92 -13.58 38.33
N ALA A 1077 48.91 -13.10 39.05
CA ALA A 1077 49.00 -12.79 40.47
C ALA A 1077 47.93 -13.54 41.26
N ILE A 1078 48.35 -14.26 42.29
CA ILE A 1078 47.47 -15.09 43.13
C ILE A 1078 47.65 -14.64 44.58
N PRO A 1079 46.59 -14.14 45.25
CA PRO A 1079 46.65 -13.85 46.67
C PRO A 1079 47.00 -15.13 47.45
N TRP A 1080 47.90 -15.03 48.43
CA TRP A 1080 48.25 -16.18 49.28
C TRP A 1080 47.02 -16.82 49.93
N THR A 1081 46.02 -16.00 50.25
CA THR A 1081 44.73 -16.47 50.81
C THR A 1081 43.96 -17.40 49.88
N ALA A 1082 44.08 -17.26 48.55
CA ALA A 1082 43.40 -18.11 47.57
C ALA A 1082 43.98 -19.55 47.54
N ILE A 1083 45.25 -19.72 47.90
CA ILE A 1083 45.92 -21.03 47.99
C ILE A 1083 46.09 -21.52 49.44
N GLY A 1084 45.49 -20.83 50.41
CA GLY A 1084 45.40 -21.28 51.80
C GLY A 1084 46.48 -20.72 52.75
N GLY A 1085 47.25 -19.73 52.31
CA GLY A 1085 48.30 -19.06 53.09
C GLY A 1085 49.64 -19.05 52.37
N GLU A 1086 50.57 -18.24 52.89
CA GLU A 1086 51.95 -18.16 52.41
C GLU A 1086 52.75 -19.39 52.88
N PRO A 1087 53.33 -20.19 51.97
CA PRO A 1087 54.11 -21.39 52.31
C PRO A 1087 55.59 -21.05 52.51
N GLU A 1088 56.33 -21.84 53.30
CA GLU A 1088 57.80 -21.67 53.44
C GLU A 1088 58.57 -22.04 52.14
N LYS A 1089 57.97 -22.90 51.32
CA LYS A 1089 58.59 -23.43 50.10
C LYS A 1089 57.54 -23.70 49.03
N LEU A 1090 57.80 -23.22 47.83
CA LEU A 1090 56.97 -23.45 46.65
C LEU A 1090 57.74 -24.25 45.60
N ARG A 1091 57.15 -25.33 45.11
CA ARG A 1091 57.65 -26.11 43.97
C ARG A 1091 56.69 -25.91 42.80
N ILE A 1092 57.23 -25.57 41.65
CA ILE A 1092 56.45 -25.20 40.47
C ILE A 1092 56.97 -25.89 39.21
N VAL A 1093 56.05 -26.29 38.35
CA VAL A 1093 56.32 -26.76 36.99
C VAL A 1093 55.28 -26.17 36.05
N ALA A 1094 55.72 -25.65 34.91
CA ALA A 1094 54.85 -25.12 33.87
C ALA A 1094 54.97 -25.97 32.60
N TYR A 1095 53.87 -26.19 31.89
CA TYR A 1095 53.83 -27.10 30.74
C TYR A 1095 52.74 -26.71 29.75
N VAL A 1096 52.85 -27.18 28.51
CA VAL A 1096 51.85 -26.94 27.45
C VAL A 1096 51.30 -28.24 26.94
N THR A 1097 50.00 -28.29 26.73
CA THR A 1097 49.24 -29.48 26.31
C THR A 1097 48.20 -29.09 25.26
N GLY A 1098 47.58 -30.08 24.61
CA GLY A 1098 46.33 -29.87 23.88
C GLY A 1098 45.16 -29.56 24.82
N GLN A 1099 44.02 -29.10 24.28
CA GLN A 1099 42.85 -28.75 25.11
C GLN A 1099 41.96 -29.94 25.49
N GLY A 1100 42.14 -31.10 24.85
CA GLY A 1100 41.32 -32.29 25.05
C GLY A 1100 41.72 -33.10 26.29
N GLY A 1101 40.72 -33.72 26.92
CA GLY A 1101 40.99 -34.76 27.93
C GLY A 1101 41.71 -35.94 27.27
N GLY A 1102 42.88 -36.32 27.80
CA GLY A 1102 43.72 -37.38 27.25
C GLY A 1102 44.91 -36.92 26.39
N ASP A 1103 45.06 -35.61 26.16
CA ASP A 1103 46.24 -35.02 25.51
C ASP A 1103 47.45 -35.08 26.46
N SER A 1104 48.66 -35.20 25.93
CA SER A 1104 49.93 -35.15 26.68
C SER A 1104 50.62 -33.79 26.56
N ALA A 1105 51.73 -33.60 27.29
CA ALA A 1105 52.47 -32.37 27.30
C ALA A 1105 53.54 -32.38 26.22
N VAL A 1106 53.63 -31.27 25.49
CA VAL A 1106 54.58 -31.09 24.38
C VAL A 1106 55.75 -30.19 24.73
N ASP A 1107 55.68 -29.54 25.89
CA ASP A 1107 56.76 -28.73 26.44
C ASP A 1107 56.59 -28.56 27.94
N VAL A 1108 57.70 -28.38 28.67
CA VAL A 1108 57.73 -28.26 30.13
C VAL A 1108 58.93 -27.43 30.62
N LEU A 1109 58.72 -26.65 31.68
CA LEU A 1109 59.74 -25.91 32.42
C LEU A 1109 59.68 -26.27 33.92
N PRO A 1110 60.80 -26.75 34.53
CA PRO A 1110 62.09 -27.08 33.89
C PRO A 1110 61.98 -28.21 32.85
N LEU A 1111 62.81 -28.15 31.79
CA LEU A 1111 62.83 -29.14 30.71
C LEU A 1111 63.19 -30.54 31.25
N GLN A 1112 62.35 -31.53 30.95
CA GLN A 1112 62.50 -32.91 31.42
C GLN A 1112 62.54 -33.89 30.24
N ASP A 1113 63.13 -35.07 30.47
CA ASP A 1113 63.15 -36.12 29.45
C ASP A 1113 61.77 -36.77 29.24
N ALA A 1114 60.80 -36.54 30.14
CA ALA A 1114 59.44 -37.05 30.03
C ALA A 1114 58.76 -36.60 28.72
N VAL A 1115 58.90 -35.31 28.35
CA VAL A 1115 58.30 -34.74 27.12
C VAL A 1115 59.11 -35.03 25.85
N LYS A 1116 60.22 -35.77 25.94
CA LYS A 1116 61.11 -36.05 24.80
C LYS A 1116 60.82 -37.44 24.24
N ASP A 1117 59.86 -37.51 23.34
CA ASP A 1117 59.47 -38.77 22.73
C ASP A 1117 60.48 -39.33 21.73
N ASN A 1118 60.48 -40.66 21.57
CA ASN A 1118 61.46 -41.38 20.74
C ASN A 1118 61.16 -41.33 19.22
N ALA A 1119 59.97 -40.87 18.80
CA ALA A 1119 59.56 -40.78 17.39
C ALA A 1119 58.73 -39.51 17.08
N PRO A 1120 58.87 -38.87 15.90
CA PRO A 1120 58.11 -37.68 15.54
C PRO A 1120 56.61 -37.95 15.42
N GLY A 1121 55.79 -37.29 16.24
CA GLY A 1121 54.32 -37.35 16.19
C GLY A 1121 53.65 -38.11 17.35
N ASP A 1122 54.42 -38.75 18.23
CA ASP A 1122 53.88 -39.44 19.42
C ASP A 1122 53.57 -38.49 20.61
N GLU A 1123 54.17 -37.29 20.57
CA GLU A 1123 54.24 -36.29 21.66
C GLU A 1123 52.90 -35.71 22.15
N TRP A 1124 51.79 -36.01 21.47
CA TRP A 1124 50.45 -35.52 21.84
C TRP A 1124 49.55 -36.61 22.46
N GLY A 1125 50.00 -37.86 22.48
CA GLY A 1125 49.17 -39.01 22.88
C GLY A 1125 49.79 -39.94 23.94
N ASP A 1126 51.03 -39.71 24.33
CA ASP A 1126 51.77 -40.49 25.34
C ASP A 1126 51.38 -40.04 26.77
N ALA A 1127 52.18 -40.36 27.79
CA ALA A 1127 51.85 -40.01 29.18
C ALA A 1127 53.08 -39.53 29.92
N ASP A 1128 53.08 -38.24 30.25
CA ASP A 1128 54.18 -37.56 30.90
C ASP A 1128 54.09 -37.68 32.42
N THR A 1129 55.23 -37.97 33.05
CA THR A 1129 55.37 -37.89 34.51
C THR A 1129 56.46 -36.89 34.86
N PHE A 1130 56.09 -35.74 35.40
CA PHE A 1130 57.03 -34.72 35.83
C PHE A 1130 57.56 -35.02 37.23
N SER A 1131 58.88 -35.20 37.31
CA SER A 1131 59.60 -35.46 38.56
C SER A 1131 60.44 -34.29 39.04
N GLU A 1132 60.72 -33.33 38.18
CA GLU A 1132 61.51 -32.14 38.50
C GLU A 1132 60.61 -30.91 38.59
N PHE A 1133 60.76 -30.17 39.70
CA PHE A 1133 60.07 -28.92 39.94
C PHE A 1133 61.11 -27.85 40.21
N ALA A 1134 60.89 -26.66 39.68
CA ALA A 1134 61.66 -25.50 40.09
C ALA A 1134 61.24 -25.10 41.52
N VAL A 1135 62.20 -24.68 42.35
CA VAL A 1135 61.97 -24.49 43.78
C VAL A 1135 62.24 -23.05 44.18
N VAL A 1136 61.25 -22.42 44.80
CA VAL A 1136 61.36 -21.10 45.44
C VAL A 1136 61.28 -21.29 46.95
N THR A 1137 62.20 -20.66 47.68
CA THR A 1137 62.11 -20.52 49.13
C THR A 1137 61.53 -19.15 49.44
N ILE A 1138 60.50 -19.11 50.27
CA ILE A 1138 59.78 -17.90 50.64
C ILE A 1138 60.25 -17.53 52.05
N GLU A 1139 60.77 -16.31 52.23
CA GLU A 1139 61.49 -15.88 53.45
C GLU A 1139 60.59 -15.41 54.60
#